data_AF-A0A6M0D2M8-F1
#
_entry.id   AF-A0A6M0D2M8-F1
#
_cell.length_a   1.000
_cell.length_b   1.000
_cell.length_c   1.000
_cell.angle_alpha   90.00
_cell.angle_beta   90.00
_cell.angle_gamma   90.00
#
_symmetry.space_group_name_H-M   'P 1'
#
loop_
_entity.id
_entity.type
_entity.pdbx_description
1 polymer ?
#
loop_
_entity_poly.entity_id
_entity_poly.type
_entity_poly.pdbx_seq_one_letter_code
_entity_poly.pdbx_strand_id
1 'polypeptide(L)'
;MTISPNSIIDVALGSPLTGATSLFNVAGTLTLDGTLNITDDGGLGNGVYRLFDYTSLVNNGMILGGLPGSVTPGELQLQTAIAGQVNLLINSPNLLVQFWDGQGTVADGTVQGGSGTWNNSSTNWTDLNGTDNDAWFDQFAIFQGAAGVVTVEGSQTANALQFVTDGYQLVAGTGGELNAINGNRGSFVVRVDPNVTATLDLPVNGTGTLAKLDTGTLVLNGANGYTGGTLLNGGTLVVGNGSALGSGTLTAANGTTLDSNQAVSLGNAIGLLGQLRIGGSNALTLDGDISGNGGLLKAGAGTLTLGGGNTLSGATTVSGGSLIVNGSLASNTVTVNSGATVGGTGSLGGTLTVADGGHLSMRSGSTLSVGSLVLGADANLDAALGAPVVGTAGLINVGGNLTLDGKLNVTDIGGFDSGVYRLIDYTGTLINNGLNIGSVPNGVVPGDLDVQTAINNQVNLVVGGTNNTVLFWDGSQTTGNGSVAGGSGVWSVGGTNWTNANGTVNQAWNDTFAVFQGTGGAVTLDGVQTLNGMQFLDNGYTLSGDALALTNGASGTSNVRIGTGISATLDVAVNGNATLAKLEGGTLVLNGNNTYTGGTQLNGGTLVAGSDTALGLGALSTQGGTTLDSNTAVNLANAVVLNGSLTLAGSHDLTLSGVVSGNGELNKQGASELTLSGNNTFSGALNVLSGKLSLIGNTALGNAHLNVANNASASVFGVNNLNALTGSGALLLAAGSTLQVGARGASSVYDGSINGAGHLTKIGSGKQVLNGNSTVEGGTTVAAGSLIIGGAAGSNANLASNVDVAMGAILGGHGTINGDINLASGATLNPGNSIGTLNVAGDINFNSGSTLVIEADPDGRSDRVIATGTVSLGGSGLNIVAGAATGRRAPSTGLLRRAI
;
A
#
# COMPACT_ATOMS: atom_id res chain seq x y z
N MET A 1 66.90 9.62 -12.86
CA MET A 1 67.27 8.67 -11.79
C MET A 1 68.27 7.70 -12.37
N THR A 2 69.43 7.52 -11.75
CA THR A 2 70.45 6.56 -12.20
C THR A 2 70.54 5.44 -11.19
N ILE A 3 70.12 4.25 -11.58
CA ILE A 3 70.37 3.03 -10.81
C ILE A 3 71.69 2.50 -11.33
N SER A 4 72.71 2.38 -10.48
CA SER A 4 74.05 1.93 -10.86
C SER A 4 74.21 0.42 -10.72
N PRO A 5 75.20 -0.20 -11.39
CA PRO A 5 75.54 -1.61 -11.16
C PRO A 5 75.71 -1.91 -9.66
N ASN A 6 75.10 -3.00 -9.18
CA ASN A 6 75.03 -3.42 -7.77
C ASN A 6 74.12 -2.59 -6.84
N SER A 7 73.40 -1.59 -7.35
CA SER A 7 72.35 -0.93 -6.55
C SER A 7 71.17 -1.88 -6.38
N ILE A 8 70.57 -1.89 -5.19
CA ILE A 8 69.37 -2.68 -4.89
C ILE A 8 68.19 -1.72 -4.76
N ILE A 9 67.09 -2.04 -5.44
CA ILE A 9 65.79 -1.41 -5.24
C ILE A 9 64.87 -2.46 -4.63
N ASP A 10 64.40 -2.20 -3.42
CA ASP A 10 63.37 -3.01 -2.78
C ASP A 10 62.00 -2.37 -3.03
N VAL A 11 61.10 -3.12 -3.67
CA VAL A 11 59.69 -2.73 -3.83
C VAL A 11 58.80 -3.73 -3.13
N ALA A 12 57.75 -3.22 -2.48
CA ALA A 12 56.64 -4.04 -2.03
C ALA A 12 55.51 -3.91 -3.05
N LEU A 13 55.07 -5.03 -3.62
CA LEU A 13 53.98 -5.09 -4.60
C LEU A 13 52.80 -5.81 -3.97
N GLY A 14 51.65 -5.13 -3.87
CA GLY A 14 50.37 -5.73 -3.54
C GLY A 14 49.50 -5.94 -4.78
N SER A 15 48.16 -5.95 -4.64
CA SER A 15 47.26 -5.59 -5.75
C SER A 15 47.75 -4.26 -6.36
N PRO A 16 47.79 -4.08 -7.71
CA PRO A 16 48.42 -2.96 -8.38
C PRO A 16 48.14 -1.66 -7.64
N LEU A 17 49.18 -1.08 -7.06
CA LEU A 17 49.13 0.25 -6.50
C LEU A 17 49.20 1.20 -7.69
N THR A 18 48.23 2.10 -7.75
CA THR A 18 48.17 3.28 -8.61
C THR A 18 48.31 3.03 -10.11
N GLY A 19 47.21 2.69 -10.78
CA GLY A 19 47.07 3.05 -12.19
C GLY A 19 47.22 4.57 -12.29
N ALA A 20 48.11 4.98 -13.18
CA ALA A 20 48.64 6.34 -13.34
C ALA A 20 49.67 6.87 -12.31
N THR A 21 50.09 6.13 -11.26
CA THR A 21 51.38 6.47 -10.63
C THR A 21 52.28 5.26 -10.59
N SER A 22 53.34 5.29 -11.39
CA SER A 22 54.51 4.47 -11.13
C SER A 22 54.89 4.51 -9.65
N LEU A 23 55.45 3.41 -9.14
CA LEU A 23 56.14 3.42 -7.84
C LEU A 23 57.20 4.54 -7.79
N PHE A 24 57.79 4.85 -8.95
CA PHE A 24 58.78 5.89 -9.11
C PHE A 24 58.49 6.79 -10.32
N ASN A 25 58.15 8.05 -10.07
CA ASN A 25 58.03 9.06 -11.12
C ASN A 25 59.37 9.81 -11.31
N VAL A 26 60.03 9.57 -12.44
CA VAL A 26 61.34 10.15 -12.79
C VAL A 26 61.15 11.28 -13.80
N ALA A 27 61.33 12.52 -13.37
CA ALA A 27 61.17 13.71 -14.23
C ALA A 27 62.17 13.82 -15.42
N GLY A 28 63.03 12.83 -15.62
CA GLY A 28 64.16 12.87 -16.56
C GLY A 28 64.57 11.48 -17.05
N THR A 29 65.82 11.33 -17.47
CA THR A 29 66.37 10.03 -17.88
C THR A 29 66.38 9.05 -16.70
N LEU A 30 65.83 7.85 -16.93
CA LEU A 30 66.00 6.68 -16.09
C LEU A 30 67.16 5.85 -16.66
N THR A 31 68.22 5.64 -15.89
CA THR A 31 69.21 4.59 -16.19
C THR A 31 68.85 3.37 -15.37
N LEU A 32 68.49 2.29 -16.07
CA LEU A 32 68.01 1.04 -15.50
C LEU A 32 69.15 0.01 -15.49
N ASP A 33 69.73 -0.21 -14.31
CA ASP A 33 70.82 -1.16 -14.00
C ASP A 33 70.53 -1.77 -12.60
N GLY A 34 71.43 -2.57 -12.05
CA GLY A 34 71.31 -3.07 -10.67
C GLY A 34 70.30 -4.20 -10.46
N THR A 35 69.78 -4.34 -9.23
CA THR A 35 68.93 -5.46 -8.79
C THR A 35 67.59 -4.97 -8.23
N LEU A 36 66.47 -5.54 -8.68
CA LEU A 36 65.12 -5.32 -8.15
C LEU A 36 64.70 -6.48 -7.25
N ASN A 37 64.50 -6.19 -5.98
CA ASN A 37 63.88 -7.11 -5.03
C ASN A 37 62.39 -6.78 -4.89
N ILE A 38 61.58 -7.82 -4.80
CA ILE A 38 60.13 -7.72 -4.68
C ILE A 38 59.71 -8.43 -3.39
N THR A 39 58.89 -7.75 -2.59
CA THR A 39 58.13 -8.36 -1.49
C THR A 39 56.63 -8.29 -1.82
N ASP A 40 55.85 -9.26 -1.31
CA ASP A 40 54.39 -9.28 -1.45
C ASP A 40 53.77 -8.45 -0.32
N ASP A 41 53.05 -7.38 -0.68
CA ASP A 41 52.31 -6.50 0.25
C ASP A 41 50.83 -6.92 0.39
N GLY A 42 50.47 -8.09 -0.15
CA GLY A 42 49.11 -8.62 -0.19
C GLY A 42 48.44 -8.39 -1.55
N GLY A 43 48.04 -9.48 -2.21
CA GLY A 43 47.34 -9.44 -3.50
C GLY A 43 48.24 -9.50 -4.73
N LEU A 44 49.53 -9.81 -4.56
CA LEU A 44 50.43 -10.10 -5.68
C LEU A 44 49.95 -11.32 -6.48
N GLY A 45 49.94 -11.22 -7.81
CA GLY A 45 49.50 -12.29 -8.70
C GLY A 45 49.89 -12.04 -10.15
N ASN A 46 49.48 -12.93 -11.06
CA ASN A 46 49.76 -12.78 -12.49
C ASN A 46 49.18 -11.46 -12.99
N GLY A 47 49.92 -10.59 -13.66
CA GLY A 47 49.47 -9.29 -14.12
C GLY A 47 50.59 -8.33 -14.45
N VAL A 48 50.22 -7.17 -14.98
CA VAL A 48 51.14 -6.05 -15.23
C VAL A 48 51.14 -5.10 -14.05
N TYR A 49 52.34 -4.70 -13.62
CA TYR A 49 52.60 -3.79 -12.52
C TYR A 49 53.46 -2.63 -13.00
N ARG A 50 53.01 -1.40 -12.77
CA ARG A 50 53.68 -0.18 -13.25
C ARG A 50 54.78 0.25 -12.28
N LEU A 51 56.05 0.07 -12.65
CA LEU A 51 57.19 0.33 -11.75
C LEU A 51 57.71 1.78 -11.85
N PHE A 52 58.01 2.24 -13.07
CA PHE A 52 58.65 3.54 -13.29
C PHE A 52 57.91 4.36 -14.35
N ASP A 53 57.87 5.67 -14.15
CA ASP A 53 57.63 6.68 -15.19
C ASP A 53 58.91 7.45 -15.48
N TYR A 54 59.17 7.77 -16.74
CA TYR A 54 60.37 8.49 -17.16
C TYR A 54 60.15 9.31 -18.44
N THR A 55 61.13 10.16 -18.80
CA THR A 55 61.12 10.88 -20.09
C THR A 55 62.02 10.23 -21.15
N SER A 56 63.13 9.62 -20.73
CA SER A 56 64.02 8.82 -21.59
C SER A 56 64.62 7.65 -20.81
N LEU A 57 64.94 6.54 -21.48
CA LEU A 57 65.47 5.34 -20.86
C LEU A 57 66.87 5.03 -21.38
N VAL A 58 67.80 4.79 -20.46
CA VAL A 58 69.05 4.08 -20.72
C VAL A 58 68.91 2.70 -20.06
N ASN A 59 68.63 1.68 -20.86
CA ASN A 59 68.41 0.32 -20.36
C ASN A 59 69.72 -0.48 -20.38
N ASN A 60 70.37 -0.61 -19.23
CA ASN A 60 71.56 -1.46 -19.05
C ASN A 60 71.21 -2.89 -18.60
N GLY A 61 69.93 -3.18 -18.38
CA GLY A 61 69.44 -4.46 -17.87
C GLY A 61 69.44 -4.52 -16.34
N MET A 62 68.27 -4.31 -15.76
CA MET A 62 68.02 -4.59 -14.33
C MET A 62 67.80 -6.08 -14.12
N ILE A 63 68.43 -6.63 -13.08
CA ILE A 63 68.34 -8.04 -12.70
C ILE A 63 67.26 -8.20 -11.61
N LEU A 64 66.52 -9.30 -11.60
CA LEU A 64 65.59 -9.63 -10.53
C LEU A 64 66.32 -10.35 -9.39
N GLY A 65 66.19 -9.83 -8.17
CA GLY A 65 66.87 -10.30 -6.97
C GLY A 65 65.96 -11.16 -6.07
N GLY A 66 65.77 -10.72 -4.82
CA GLY A 66 64.90 -11.38 -3.85
C GLY A 66 63.44 -11.32 -4.30
N LEU A 67 62.76 -12.46 -4.31
CA LEU A 67 61.35 -12.58 -4.71
C LEU A 67 60.52 -13.21 -3.59
N PRO A 68 59.20 -12.94 -3.56
CA PRO A 68 58.30 -13.64 -2.65
C PRO A 68 58.29 -15.13 -2.97
N GLY A 69 58.11 -15.99 -1.96
CA GLY A 69 58.10 -17.45 -2.16
C GLY A 69 56.99 -17.97 -3.09
N SER A 70 56.02 -17.12 -3.44
CA SER A 70 54.93 -17.39 -4.38
C SER A 70 55.28 -17.12 -5.84
N VAL A 71 56.46 -16.55 -6.15
CA VAL A 71 56.88 -16.21 -7.52
C VAL A 71 58.33 -16.63 -7.75
N THR A 72 58.60 -17.26 -8.89
CA THR A 72 59.93 -17.67 -9.36
C THR A 72 60.44 -16.71 -10.43
N PRO A 73 61.77 -16.51 -10.59
CA PRO A 73 62.31 -15.54 -11.56
C PRO A 73 61.84 -15.73 -13.00
N GLY A 74 61.52 -16.97 -13.41
CA GLY A 74 61.02 -17.28 -14.75
C GLY A 74 59.58 -16.83 -15.02
N GLU A 75 58.85 -16.42 -13.98
CA GLU A 75 57.48 -15.89 -14.08
C GLU A 75 57.47 -14.37 -14.23
N LEU A 76 58.62 -13.69 -14.21
CA LEU A 76 58.68 -12.23 -14.27
C LEU A 76 59.35 -11.75 -15.56
N GLN A 77 58.76 -10.73 -16.16
CA GLN A 77 59.35 -10.04 -17.32
C GLN A 77 59.27 -8.53 -17.12
N LEU A 78 60.40 -7.83 -17.29
CA LEU A 78 60.40 -6.37 -17.35
C LEU A 78 60.03 -5.92 -18.76
N GLN A 79 59.01 -5.07 -18.84
CA GLN A 79 58.59 -4.42 -20.06
C GLN A 79 59.19 -3.02 -20.11
N THR A 80 60.17 -2.83 -20.99
CA THR A 80 60.83 -1.53 -21.22
C THR A 80 60.58 -0.98 -22.62
N ALA A 81 59.83 -1.70 -23.45
CA ALA A 81 59.57 -1.34 -24.84
C ALA A 81 58.57 -0.18 -24.97
N ILE A 82 57.71 0.05 -23.96
CA ILE A 82 56.77 1.16 -23.97
C ILE A 82 57.49 2.45 -23.55
N ALA A 83 57.47 3.45 -24.43
CA ALA A 83 58.08 4.74 -24.15
C ALA A 83 57.46 5.40 -22.90
N GLY A 84 58.31 5.93 -22.03
CA GLY A 84 57.92 6.65 -20.83
C GLY A 84 57.60 5.79 -19.61
N GLN A 85 57.66 4.46 -19.72
CA GLN A 85 57.35 3.57 -18.60
C GLN A 85 58.17 2.28 -18.54
N VAL A 86 58.40 1.78 -17.33
CA VAL A 86 58.83 0.40 -17.09
C VAL A 86 57.75 -0.32 -16.31
N ASN A 87 57.33 -1.46 -16.83
CA ASN A 87 56.38 -2.34 -16.14
C ASN A 87 57.02 -3.69 -15.82
N LEU A 88 56.40 -4.40 -14.90
CA LEU A 88 56.71 -5.77 -14.54
C LEU A 88 55.49 -6.63 -14.85
N LEU A 89 55.63 -7.56 -15.79
CA LEU A 89 54.67 -8.63 -15.98
C LEU A 89 55.04 -9.77 -15.02
N ILE A 90 54.06 -10.21 -14.23
CA ILE A 90 54.10 -11.49 -13.51
C ILE A 90 53.19 -12.45 -14.28
N ASN A 91 53.70 -13.60 -14.67
CA ASN A 91 52.95 -14.59 -15.44
C ASN A 91 53.39 -16.01 -15.09
N SER A 92 52.47 -16.80 -14.52
CA SER A 92 52.72 -18.22 -14.24
C SER A 92 53.01 -19.02 -15.52
N PRO A 93 53.82 -20.09 -15.47
CA PRO A 93 54.32 -20.77 -16.67
C PRO A 93 53.26 -21.46 -17.54
N ASN A 94 52.02 -21.58 -17.04
CA ASN A 94 50.89 -22.21 -17.75
C ASN A 94 49.75 -21.24 -18.04
N LEU A 95 50.00 -19.93 -17.92
CA LEU A 95 49.05 -18.89 -18.26
C LEU A 95 49.60 -18.08 -19.44
N LEU A 96 48.83 -18.01 -20.51
CA LEU A 96 49.08 -17.18 -21.67
C LEU A 96 48.42 -15.83 -21.43
N VAL A 97 49.26 -14.80 -21.39
CA VAL A 97 48.87 -13.41 -21.28
C VAL A 97 48.98 -12.78 -22.66
N GLN A 98 47.89 -12.17 -23.10
CA GLN A 98 47.81 -11.46 -24.37
C GLN A 98 47.31 -10.04 -24.15
N PHE A 99 47.83 -9.14 -24.96
CA PHE A 99 47.57 -7.71 -24.89
C PHE A 99 46.67 -7.27 -26.03
N TRP A 100 45.68 -6.46 -25.71
CA TRP A 100 44.76 -5.91 -26.70
C TRP A 100 45.46 -4.89 -27.60
N ASP A 101 45.42 -5.11 -28.91
CA ASP A 101 46.09 -4.26 -29.91
C ASP A 101 45.11 -3.48 -30.81
N GLY A 102 43.82 -3.47 -30.45
CA GLY A 102 42.79 -2.68 -31.14
C GLY A 102 42.58 -3.08 -32.59
N GLN A 103 42.96 -2.19 -33.51
CA GLN A 103 42.95 -2.42 -34.97
C GLN A 103 44.27 -3.00 -35.48
N GLY A 104 45.32 -3.09 -34.66
CA GLY A 104 46.60 -3.66 -35.01
C GLY A 104 46.48 -5.16 -35.24
N THR A 105 46.70 -5.61 -36.49
CA THR A 105 46.74 -7.04 -36.84
C THR A 105 48.12 -7.49 -37.32
N VAL A 106 49.12 -6.61 -37.22
CA VAL A 106 50.49 -6.81 -37.70
C VAL A 106 51.44 -6.24 -36.67
N ALA A 107 52.41 -7.05 -36.24
CA ALA A 107 53.38 -6.67 -35.22
C ALA A 107 54.20 -5.45 -35.63
N ASP A 108 54.20 -4.43 -34.78
CA ASP A 108 54.94 -3.17 -34.97
C ASP A 108 55.89 -2.84 -33.80
N GLY A 109 56.02 -3.75 -32.84
CA GLY A 109 56.86 -3.57 -31.65
C GLY A 109 56.25 -2.64 -30.60
N THR A 110 54.94 -2.38 -30.67
CA THR A 110 54.20 -1.61 -29.68
C THR A 110 52.86 -2.27 -29.38
N VAL A 111 52.35 -2.08 -28.16
CA VAL A 111 50.96 -2.43 -27.84
C VAL A 111 50.13 -1.17 -27.94
N GLN A 112 49.34 -1.04 -29.00
CA GLN A 112 48.65 0.22 -29.31
C GLN A 112 47.37 0.39 -28.49
N GLY A 113 46.64 -0.71 -28.25
CA GLY A 113 45.32 -0.67 -27.66
C GLY A 113 44.27 -0.03 -28.58
N GLY A 114 43.24 0.57 -28.00
CA GLY A 114 42.23 1.37 -28.70
C GLY A 114 40.97 0.57 -29.04
N SER A 115 40.17 1.10 -29.97
CA SER A 115 38.91 0.46 -30.36
C SER A 115 39.11 -0.71 -31.34
N GLY A 116 38.25 -1.72 -31.26
CA GLY A 116 38.22 -2.79 -32.26
C GLY A 116 37.32 -3.96 -31.95
N THR A 117 37.38 -4.98 -32.80
CA THR A 117 36.51 -6.17 -32.69
C THR A 117 37.28 -7.35 -32.13
N TRP A 118 36.84 -7.86 -30.99
CA TRP A 118 37.31 -9.12 -30.42
C TRP A 118 36.40 -10.25 -30.91
N ASN A 119 36.94 -11.08 -31.80
CA ASN A 119 36.27 -12.27 -32.33
C ASN A 119 37.30 -13.38 -32.62
N ASN A 120 36.86 -14.55 -33.07
CA ASN A 120 37.73 -15.71 -33.32
C ASN A 120 38.51 -15.62 -34.65
N SER A 121 38.28 -14.60 -35.46
CA SER A 121 38.87 -14.46 -36.80
C SER A 121 39.95 -13.38 -36.90
N SER A 122 39.94 -12.41 -35.97
CA SER A 122 40.91 -11.32 -35.92
C SER A 122 42.21 -11.77 -35.23
N THR A 123 43.35 -11.20 -35.66
CA THR A 123 44.67 -11.41 -35.07
C THR A 123 45.18 -10.14 -34.37
N ASN A 124 44.34 -9.57 -33.49
CA ASN A 124 44.57 -8.29 -32.82
C ASN A 124 44.92 -8.42 -31.33
N TRP A 125 45.46 -9.58 -30.96
CA TRP A 125 46.08 -9.83 -29.67
C TRP A 125 47.58 -9.95 -29.84
N THR A 126 48.36 -9.39 -28.93
CA THR A 126 49.82 -9.38 -29.04
C THR A 126 50.53 -9.83 -27.76
N ASP A 127 51.82 -10.11 -27.86
CA ASP A 127 52.69 -10.36 -26.72
C ASP A 127 52.97 -9.07 -25.91
N LEU A 128 53.77 -9.19 -24.85
CA LEU A 128 54.10 -8.06 -23.96
C LEU A 128 54.72 -6.85 -24.69
N ASN A 129 55.40 -7.05 -25.82
CA ASN A 129 56.15 -5.99 -26.49
C ASN A 129 55.59 -5.61 -27.87
N GLY A 130 54.43 -6.12 -28.27
CA GLY A 130 53.89 -5.82 -29.60
C GLY A 130 54.64 -6.52 -30.73
N THR A 131 55.42 -7.56 -30.43
CA THR A 131 56.32 -8.20 -31.41
C THR A 131 55.71 -9.37 -32.17
N ASP A 132 54.54 -9.84 -31.75
CA ASP A 132 53.79 -10.91 -32.41
C ASP A 132 52.28 -10.63 -32.34
N ASN A 133 51.52 -10.80 -33.42
CA ASN A 133 50.07 -10.58 -33.44
C ASN A 133 49.37 -11.90 -33.78
N ASP A 134 48.48 -12.34 -32.90
CA ASP A 134 47.85 -13.64 -32.90
C ASP A 134 46.33 -13.56 -32.67
N ALA A 135 45.65 -14.68 -32.89
CA ALA A 135 44.26 -14.88 -32.50
C ALA A 135 44.13 -15.05 -30.98
N TRP A 136 42.94 -14.79 -30.44
CA TRP A 136 42.65 -14.98 -29.02
C TRP A 136 42.71 -16.47 -28.61
N PHE A 137 43.25 -16.75 -27.42
CA PHE A 137 43.49 -18.11 -26.90
C PHE A 137 42.80 -18.40 -25.55
N ASP A 138 41.73 -17.69 -25.22
CA ASP A 138 40.82 -18.00 -24.10
C ASP A 138 41.39 -17.91 -22.68
N GLN A 139 42.49 -17.17 -22.48
CA GLN A 139 43.18 -17.08 -21.18
C GLN A 139 43.13 -15.67 -20.56
N PHE A 140 44.25 -14.94 -20.55
CA PHE A 140 44.36 -13.65 -19.85
C PHE A 140 44.48 -12.48 -20.83
N ALA A 141 43.44 -11.64 -20.89
CA ALA A 141 43.43 -10.40 -21.66
C ALA A 141 43.91 -9.21 -20.82
N ILE A 142 44.83 -8.41 -21.38
CA ILE A 142 45.28 -7.15 -20.78
C ILE A 142 44.96 -5.99 -21.73
N PHE A 143 44.22 -5.01 -21.21
CA PHE A 143 43.86 -3.78 -21.88
C PHE A 143 44.80 -2.65 -21.42
N GLN A 144 45.81 -2.36 -22.24
CA GLN A 144 46.78 -1.27 -22.05
C GLN A 144 46.86 -0.40 -23.31
N GLY A 145 47.75 0.59 -23.36
CA GLY A 145 47.86 1.48 -24.51
C GLY A 145 46.72 2.50 -24.54
N ALA A 146 46.30 2.96 -25.72
CA ALA A 146 45.20 3.90 -25.86
C ALA A 146 43.87 3.24 -25.44
N ALA A 147 43.02 3.92 -24.65
CA ALA A 147 41.70 3.38 -24.33
C ALA A 147 40.76 3.42 -25.55
N GLY A 148 39.77 2.52 -25.59
CA GLY A 148 38.78 2.50 -26.65
C GLY A 148 37.63 1.52 -26.39
N VAL A 149 36.74 1.42 -27.39
CA VAL A 149 35.59 0.52 -27.37
C VAL A 149 35.95 -0.81 -28.02
N VAL A 150 35.84 -1.89 -27.26
CA VAL A 150 36.09 -3.26 -27.71
C VAL A 150 34.75 -3.94 -27.96
N THR A 151 34.41 -4.12 -29.24
CA THR A 151 33.20 -4.84 -29.66
C THR A 151 33.47 -6.34 -29.60
N VAL A 152 32.82 -7.04 -28.69
CA VAL A 152 32.95 -8.49 -28.52
C VAL A 152 31.91 -9.18 -29.39
N GLU A 153 32.33 -10.03 -30.34
CA GLU A 153 31.42 -10.81 -31.18
C GLU A 153 31.49 -12.30 -30.86
N GLY A 154 30.32 -12.94 -30.79
CA GLY A 154 30.19 -14.31 -30.31
C GLY A 154 30.53 -14.47 -28.82
N SER A 155 30.51 -15.73 -28.38
CA SER A 155 30.87 -16.09 -27.00
C SER A 155 32.40 -16.20 -26.88
N GLN A 156 33.02 -15.22 -26.21
CA GLN A 156 34.45 -15.19 -25.97
C GLN A 156 34.75 -15.76 -24.59
N THR A 157 35.63 -16.76 -24.53
CA THR A 157 36.05 -17.35 -23.27
C THR A 157 37.23 -16.57 -22.72
N ALA A 158 37.26 -16.29 -21.42
CA ALA A 158 38.42 -15.67 -20.77
C ALA A 158 38.52 -16.14 -19.32
N ASN A 159 39.76 -16.33 -18.84
CA ASN A 159 40.04 -16.69 -17.44
C ASN A 159 40.27 -15.46 -16.57
N ALA A 160 40.83 -14.39 -17.15
CA ALA A 160 41.05 -13.14 -16.45
C ALA A 160 41.11 -11.95 -17.40
N LEU A 161 40.73 -10.78 -16.90
CA LEU A 161 40.89 -9.48 -17.55
C LEU A 161 41.70 -8.56 -16.64
N GLN A 162 42.60 -7.77 -17.21
CA GLN A 162 43.23 -6.65 -16.52
C GLN A 162 43.09 -5.38 -17.33
N PHE A 163 42.66 -4.30 -16.69
CA PHE A 163 42.56 -2.98 -17.27
C PHE A 163 43.61 -2.07 -16.66
N VAL A 164 44.57 -1.65 -17.48
CA VAL A 164 45.71 -0.81 -17.10
C VAL A 164 45.47 0.66 -17.49
N THR A 165 44.71 0.90 -18.58
CA THR A 165 44.36 2.24 -19.05
C THR A 165 42.91 2.59 -18.70
N ASP A 166 42.69 3.80 -18.18
CA ASP A 166 41.36 4.36 -17.91
C ASP A 166 40.51 4.53 -19.18
N GLY A 167 39.24 4.11 -19.11
CA GLY A 167 38.25 4.39 -20.15
C GLY A 167 37.99 3.26 -21.15
N TYR A 168 38.53 2.06 -20.94
CA TYR A 168 38.17 0.91 -21.77
C TYR A 168 36.71 0.48 -21.55
N GLN A 169 36.00 0.25 -22.66
CA GLN A 169 34.61 -0.18 -22.67
C GLN A 169 34.45 -1.40 -23.57
N LEU A 170 34.04 -2.53 -23.01
CA LEU A 170 33.70 -3.73 -23.76
C LEU A 170 32.20 -3.71 -24.04
N VAL A 171 31.79 -3.81 -25.30
CA VAL A 171 30.39 -3.76 -25.73
C VAL A 171 30.00 -5.03 -26.48
N ALA A 172 28.75 -5.47 -26.35
CA ALA A 172 28.25 -6.62 -27.08
C ALA A 172 28.07 -6.29 -28.58
N GLY A 173 28.78 -7.02 -29.44
CA GLY A 173 28.50 -7.14 -30.86
C GLY A 173 27.50 -8.26 -31.17
N THR A 174 27.52 -8.81 -32.38
CA THR A 174 26.61 -9.90 -32.76
C THR A 174 26.85 -11.14 -31.91
N GLY A 175 25.87 -11.50 -31.06
CA GLY A 175 25.98 -12.64 -30.13
C GLY A 175 27.10 -12.46 -29.08
N GLY A 176 27.54 -11.22 -28.83
CA GLY A 176 28.66 -10.89 -27.98
C GLY A 176 28.41 -11.15 -26.50
N GLU A 177 29.21 -12.02 -25.90
CA GLU A 177 29.23 -12.27 -24.45
C GLU A 177 30.63 -12.72 -24.00
N LEU A 178 30.89 -12.58 -22.71
CA LEU A 178 32.04 -13.22 -22.06
C LEU A 178 31.57 -14.47 -21.31
N ASN A 179 32.21 -15.61 -21.56
CA ASN A 179 31.98 -16.82 -20.81
C ASN A 179 33.01 -16.94 -19.68
N ALA A 180 32.59 -16.59 -18.46
CA ALA A 180 33.33 -16.79 -17.22
C ALA A 180 33.37 -18.29 -16.86
N ILE A 181 34.30 -19.00 -17.50
CA ILE A 181 34.61 -20.38 -17.17
C ILE A 181 35.55 -20.47 -15.97
N ASN A 182 35.51 -21.60 -15.28
CA ASN A 182 36.46 -21.92 -14.22
C ASN A 182 37.85 -22.18 -14.84
N GLY A 183 38.76 -21.21 -14.73
CA GLY A 183 40.19 -21.54 -14.73
C GLY A 183 40.53 -22.47 -13.54
N ASN A 184 41.74 -23.03 -13.49
CA ASN A 184 42.21 -23.95 -12.43
C ASN A 184 42.10 -23.43 -10.98
N ARG A 185 41.71 -22.17 -10.77
CA ARG A 185 41.58 -21.49 -9.46
C ARG A 185 40.13 -21.17 -9.05
N GLY A 186 39.12 -21.55 -9.84
CA GLY A 186 37.70 -21.42 -9.48
C GLY A 186 37.09 -20.01 -9.55
N SER A 187 37.77 -19.04 -10.18
CA SER A 187 37.26 -17.66 -10.32
C SER A 187 37.70 -17.03 -11.66
N PHE A 188 36.81 -16.24 -12.25
CA PHE A 188 37.08 -15.30 -13.35
C PHE A 188 37.55 -13.97 -12.76
N VAL A 189 38.84 -13.67 -12.89
CA VAL A 189 39.46 -12.52 -12.23
C VAL A 189 39.37 -11.28 -13.12
N VAL A 190 38.80 -10.19 -12.59
CA VAL A 190 38.81 -8.88 -13.22
C VAL A 190 39.63 -7.93 -12.36
N ARG A 191 40.79 -7.56 -12.88
CA ARG A 191 41.69 -6.57 -12.30
C ARG A 191 41.48 -5.22 -12.96
N VAL A 192 41.33 -4.19 -12.13
CA VAL A 192 41.18 -2.82 -12.62
C VAL A 192 42.13 -1.97 -11.81
N ASP A 193 43.20 -1.55 -12.47
CA ASP A 193 44.27 -0.83 -11.82
C ASP A 193 43.72 0.46 -11.16
N PRO A 194 44.37 0.99 -10.11
CA PRO A 194 43.78 2.13 -9.41
C PRO A 194 43.61 3.37 -10.32
N ASN A 195 42.63 4.23 -10.03
CA ASN A 195 42.25 5.35 -10.90
C ASN A 195 41.81 4.95 -12.33
N VAL A 196 41.73 3.66 -12.66
CA VAL A 196 41.16 3.17 -13.91
C VAL A 196 39.68 2.84 -13.71
N THR A 197 38.88 3.20 -14.69
CA THR A 197 37.51 2.74 -14.87
C THR A 197 37.44 1.84 -16.09
N ALA A 198 36.98 0.61 -15.87
CA ALA A 198 36.69 -0.36 -16.92
C ALA A 198 35.18 -0.60 -16.98
N THR A 199 34.61 -0.57 -18.18
CA THR A 199 33.15 -0.74 -18.38
C THR A 199 32.85 -1.99 -19.19
N LEU A 200 32.01 -2.87 -18.64
CA LEU A 200 31.48 -4.05 -19.33
C LEU A 200 30.00 -3.85 -19.66
N ASP A 201 29.72 -3.53 -20.91
CA ASP A 201 28.39 -3.35 -21.53
C ASP A 201 28.01 -4.57 -22.36
N LEU A 202 28.26 -5.75 -21.80
CA LEU A 202 27.93 -7.03 -22.40
C LEU A 202 27.61 -8.05 -21.30
N PRO A 203 26.84 -9.10 -21.59
CA PRO A 203 26.63 -10.20 -20.65
C PRO A 203 27.92 -10.95 -20.33
N VAL A 204 28.15 -11.20 -19.05
CA VAL A 204 29.10 -12.18 -18.53
C VAL A 204 28.28 -13.38 -18.04
N ASN A 205 28.55 -14.56 -18.60
CA ASN A 205 27.82 -15.81 -18.34
C ASN A 205 28.76 -16.90 -17.85
N GLY A 206 28.23 -18.05 -17.42
CA GLY A 206 29.04 -19.20 -16.96
C GLY A 206 28.86 -19.55 -15.48
N THR A 207 29.59 -20.53 -14.98
CA THR A 207 29.42 -21.02 -13.59
C THR A 207 30.43 -20.44 -12.61
N GLY A 208 31.45 -19.71 -13.09
CA GLY A 208 32.53 -19.19 -12.26
C GLY A 208 32.12 -18.02 -11.37
N THR A 209 32.91 -17.79 -10.31
CA THR A 209 32.81 -16.58 -9.48
C THR A 209 33.56 -15.43 -10.15
N LEU A 210 32.92 -14.28 -10.35
CA LEU A 210 33.59 -13.07 -10.80
C LEU A 210 34.33 -12.42 -9.62
N ALA A 211 35.66 -12.37 -9.65
CA ALA A 211 36.46 -11.71 -8.62
C ALA A 211 36.97 -10.35 -9.11
N LYS A 212 36.40 -9.27 -8.56
CA LYS A 212 36.90 -7.91 -8.75
C LYS A 212 38.02 -7.63 -7.74
N LEU A 213 39.23 -7.43 -8.25
CA LEU A 213 40.40 -7.06 -7.45
C LEU A 213 40.82 -5.61 -7.73
N ASP A 214 41.78 -5.13 -6.94
CA ASP A 214 42.47 -3.84 -7.09
C ASP A 214 41.57 -2.63 -6.89
N THR A 215 42.15 -1.44 -6.71
CA THR A 215 41.38 -0.29 -6.20
C THR A 215 40.64 0.52 -7.27
N GLY A 216 40.78 0.17 -8.55
CA GLY A 216 40.02 0.80 -9.64
C GLY A 216 38.53 0.47 -9.66
N THR A 217 37.82 1.03 -10.63
CA THR A 217 36.36 0.93 -10.78
C THR A 217 35.98 -0.02 -11.90
N LEU A 218 35.23 -1.08 -11.59
CA LEU A 218 34.57 -1.92 -12.59
C LEU A 218 33.10 -1.53 -12.70
N VAL A 219 32.64 -1.19 -13.90
CA VAL A 219 31.23 -0.93 -14.22
C VAL A 219 30.64 -2.16 -14.92
N LEU A 220 29.56 -2.72 -14.37
CA LEU A 220 28.82 -3.85 -14.93
C LEU A 220 27.42 -3.39 -15.34
N ASN A 221 27.23 -3.12 -16.64
CA ASN A 221 25.93 -2.74 -17.19
C ASN A 221 25.21 -3.90 -17.88
N GLY A 222 25.93 -4.96 -18.24
CA GLY A 222 25.36 -6.17 -18.81
C GLY A 222 24.38 -6.89 -17.88
N ALA A 223 23.39 -7.56 -18.47
CA ALA A 223 22.56 -8.53 -17.77
C ALA A 223 23.35 -9.84 -17.63
N ASN A 224 24.06 -9.98 -16.51
CA ASN A 224 24.99 -11.08 -16.32
C ASN A 224 24.25 -12.34 -15.83
N GLY A 225 24.60 -13.49 -16.39
CA GLY A 225 23.98 -14.78 -16.09
C GLY A 225 24.85 -15.72 -15.26
N TYR A 226 26.03 -15.29 -14.80
CA TYR A 226 26.90 -16.17 -14.05
C TYR A 226 26.31 -16.60 -12.70
N THR A 227 26.56 -17.85 -12.31
CA THR A 227 25.95 -18.45 -11.11
C THR A 227 26.89 -18.57 -9.91
N GLY A 228 28.19 -18.41 -10.11
CA GLY A 228 29.21 -18.55 -9.04
C GLY A 228 29.28 -17.39 -8.04
N GLY A 229 28.48 -16.33 -8.25
CA GLY A 229 28.48 -15.12 -7.44
C GLY A 229 29.61 -14.15 -7.79
N THR A 230 29.72 -13.09 -6.97
CA THR A 230 30.69 -12.01 -7.16
C THR A 230 31.53 -11.86 -5.90
N LEU A 231 32.84 -11.81 -6.04
CA LEU A 231 33.78 -11.50 -4.96
C LEU A 231 34.35 -10.10 -5.19
N LEU A 232 33.98 -9.15 -4.34
CA LEU A 232 34.48 -7.78 -4.35
C LEU A 232 35.62 -7.68 -3.33
N ASN A 233 36.85 -7.87 -3.79
CA ASN A 233 38.05 -7.84 -2.95
C ASN A 233 38.81 -6.50 -2.98
N GLY A 234 38.49 -5.62 -3.93
CA GLY A 234 39.14 -4.32 -4.04
C GLY A 234 38.33 -3.30 -4.83
N GLY A 235 38.52 -2.03 -4.47
CA GLY A 235 38.05 -0.90 -5.26
C GLY A 235 36.54 -0.73 -5.28
N THR A 236 36.06 -0.24 -6.43
CA THR A 236 34.64 0.08 -6.64
C THR A 236 34.03 -0.85 -7.69
N LEU A 237 32.84 -1.37 -7.38
CA LEU A 237 31.96 -2.05 -8.33
C LEU A 237 30.73 -1.19 -8.56
N VAL A 238 30.49 -0.77 -9.80
CA VAL A 238 29.31 0.01 -10.19
C VAL A 238 28.37 -0.90 -10.97
N VAL A 239 27.12 -1.03 -10.52
CA VAL A 239 26.09 -1.79 -11.22
C VAL A 239 25.18 -0.87 -12.03
N GLY A 240 24.88 -1.28 -13.26
CA GLY A 240 23.89 -0.64 -14.11
C GLY A 240 22.70 -1.52 -14.45
N ASN A 241 22.60 -2.73 -13.91
CA ASN A 241 21.51 -3.66 -14.21
C ASN A 241 21.11 -4.46 -12.97
N GLY A 242 19.82 -4.83 -12.85
CA GLY A 242 19.34 -5.65 -11.73
C GLY A 242 19.93 -7.07 -11.68
N SER A 243 20.49 -7.55 -12.78
CA SER A 243 21.23 -8.82 -12.90
C SER A 243 22.74 -8.61 -13.08
N ALA A 244 23.27 -7.41 -12.79
CA ALA A 244 24.70 -7.11 -12.99
C ALA A 244 25.63 -8.03 -12.16
N LEU A 245 25.15 -8.60 -11.06
CA LEU A 245 25.93 -9.49 -10.19
C LEU A 245 25.68 -10.98 -10.44
N GLY A 246 24.99 -11.33 -11.54
CA GLY A 246 24.53 -12.69 -11.76
C GLY A 246 23.49 -13.12 -10.71
N SER A 247 23.40 -14.42 -10.47
CA SER A 247 22.42 -15.00 -9.53
C SER A 247 22.98 -15.42 -8.17
N GLY A 248 24.31 -15.40 -8.02
CA GLY A 248 24.97 -15.82 -6.78
C GLY A 248 25.14 -14.71 -5.74
N THR A 249 25.76 -15.05 -4.61
CA THR A 249 26.06 -14.12 -3.52
C THR A 249 27.14 -13.10 -3.92
N LEU A 250 27.00 -11.85 -3.51
CA LEU A 250 28.09 -10.87 -3.46
C LEU A 250 28.84 -11.00 -2.13
N THR A 251 30.12 -11.34 -2.16
CA THR A 251 30.99 -11.30 -0.96
C THR A 251 31.87 -10.06 -1.04
N ALA A 252 31.76 -9.18 -0.05
CA ALA A 252 32.48 -7.90 -0.02
C ALA A 252 33.57 -7.89 1.07
N ALA A 253 34.80 -7.63 0.65
CA ALA A 253 35.94 -7.39 1.54
C ALA A 253 35.85 -6.00 2.20
N ASN A 254 36.62 -5.83 3.27
CA ASN A 254 36.71 -4.56 4.00
C ASN A 254 37.19 -3.41 3.10
N GLY A 255 36.54 -2.26 3.18
CA GLY A 255 36.95 -1.03 2.48
C GLY A 255 36.57 -0.99 1.00
N THR A 256 35.80 -1.95 0.51
CA THR A 256 35.30 -1.96 -0.87
C THR A 256 34.04 -1.10 -1.03
N THR A 257 33.76 -0.69 -2.26
CA THR A 257 32.57 0.13 -2.60
C THR A 257 31.66 -0.59 -3.59
N LEU A 258 30.38 -0.65 -3.29
CA LEU A 258 29.30 -0.93 -4.25
C LEU A 258 28.57 0.38 -4.58
N ASP A 259 28.41 0.69 -5.86
CA ASP A 259 27.66 1.86 -6.31
C ASP A 259 26.77 1.51 -7.51
N SER A 260 25.96 2.45 -7.97
CA SER A 260 25.12 2.29 -9.16
C SER A 260 25.17 3.54 -10.04
N ASN A 261 25.16 3.35 -11.36
CA ASN A 261 25.16 4.47 -12.32
C ASN A 261 23.75 4.85 -12.80
N GLN A 262 22.73 4.12 -12.35
CA GLN A 262 21.31 4.42 -12.49
C GLN A 262 20.53 3.75 -11.35
N ALA A 263 19.22 3.95 -11.29
CA ALA A 263 18.39 3.26 -10.31
C ALA A 263 18.39 1.74 -10.57
N VAL A 264 18.80 0.93 -9.59
CA VAL A 264 18.91 -0.53 -9.72
C VAL A 264 18.34 -1.23 -8.47
N SER A 265 17.70 -2.38 -8.67
CA SER A 265 17.31 -3.31 -7.60
C SER A 265 18.06 -4.62 -7.77
N LEU A 266 18.76 -5.06 -6.73
CA LEU A 266 19.54 -6.30 -6.70
C LEU A 266 18.89 -7.31 -5.75
N GLY A 267 18.62 -8.52 -6.26
CA GLY A 267 18.10 -9.63 -5.46
C GLY A 267 19.17 -10.50 -4.80
N ASN A 268 20.45 -10.21 -5.04
CA ASN A 268 21.57 -11.02 -4.55
C ASN A 268 21.70 -10.94 -3.03
N ALA A 269 21.97 -12.08 -2.38
CA ALA A 269 22.46 -12.07 -1.00
C ALA A 269 23.84 -11.41 -0.94
N ILE A 270 24.18 -10.78 0.19
CA ILE A 270 25.45 -10.10 0.40
C ILE A 270 26.12 -10.63 1.67
N GLY A 271 27.36 -11.10 1.56
CA GLY A 271 28.22 -11.48 2.68
C GLY A 271 29.28 -10.41 2.95
N LEU A 272 29.29 -9.84 4.14
CA LEU A 272 30.23 -8.79 4.56
C LEU A 272 31.38 -9.38 5.38
N LEU A 273 32.59 -9.35 4.82
CA LEU A 273 33.83 -9.70 5.53
C LEU A 273 34.41 -8.50 6.31
N GLY A 274 33.98 -7.29 5.98
CA GLY A 274 34.34 -6.03 6.63
C GLY A 274 33.38 -4.91 6.25
N GLN A 275 33.75 -3.65 6.46
CA GLN A 275 32.87 -2.53 6.10
C GLN A 275 32.72 -2.42 4.57
N LEU A 276 31.48 -2.49 4.08
CA LEU A 276 31.12 -2.20 2.69
C LEU A 276 30.60 -0.75 2.59
N ARG A 277 31.20 0.05 1.71
CA ARG A 277 30.69 1.38 1.37
C ARG A 277 29.65 1.27 0.26
N ILE A 278 28.50 1.90 0.45
CA ILE A 278 27.53 2.17 -0.62
C ILE A 278 27.81 3.57 -1.15
N GLY A 279 28.21 3.64 -2.42
CA GLY A 279 28.64 4.87 -3.09
C GLY A 279 27.56 5.94 -3.10
N GLY A 280 26.33 5.53 -3.41
CA GLY A 280 25.13 6.36 -3.38
C GLY A 280 25.12 7.44 -4.45
N SER A 281 25.65 7.14 -5.63
CA SER A 281 25.50 8.01 -6.81
C SER A 281 24.06 8.00 -7.32
N ASN A 282 23.39 6.85 -7.26
CA ASN A 282 21.98 6.67 -7.66
C ASN A 282 21.20 5.86 -6.60
N ALA A 283 19.90 5.69 -6.83
CA ALA A 283 19.06 4.85 -5.98
C ALA A 283 19.43 3.37 -6.12
N LEU A 284 19.66 2.69 -5.01
CA LEU A 284 19.99 1.26 -4.99
C LEU A 284 19.08 0.54 -4.01
N THR A 285 18.38 -0.49 -4.48
CA THR A 285 17.61 -1.41 -3.64
C THR A 285 18.36 -2.72 -3.51
N LEU A 286 18.51 -3.20 -2.27
CA LEU A 286 19.08 -4.50 -1.94
C LEU A 286 17.98 -5.35 -1.29
N ASP A 287 17.40 -6.25 -2.07
CA ASP A 287 16.28 -7.10 -1.64
C ASP A 287 16.73 -8.44 -1.06
N GLY A 288 17.96 -8.87 -1.37
CA GLY A 288 18.58 -10.04 -0.75
C GLY A 288 19.11 -9.76 0.66
N ASP A 289 19.30 -10.82 1.45
CA ASP A 289 19.80 -10.73 2.82
C ASP A 289 21.27 -10.27 2.85
N ILE A 290 21.58 -9.29 3.70
CA ILE A 290 22.95 -8.90 4.03
C ILE A 290 23.37 -9.56 5.35
N SER A 291 24.49 -10.28 5.34
CA SER A 291 24.98 -11.07 6.48
C SER A 291 26.47 -10.84 6.75
N GLY A 292 26.98 -11.35 7.88
CA GLY A 292 28.40 -11.31 8.23
C GLY A 292 28.75 -10.32 9.35
N ASN A 293 30.04 -10.26 9.70
CA ASN A 293 30.51 -9.42 10.82
C ASN A 293 30.83 -7.98 10.41
N GLY A 294 30.83 -7.70 9.11
CA GLY A 294 31.07 -6.37 8.56
C GLY A 294 29.93 -5.38 8.83
N GLY A 295 30.23 -4.10 8.59
CA GLY A 295 29.27 -3.00 8.69
C GLY A 295 28.92 -2.38 7.34
N LEU A 296 27.97 -1.45 7.32
CA LEU A 296 27.62 -0.68 6.13
C LEU A 296 27.97 0.79 6.32
N LEU A 297 28.54 1.43 5.29
CA LEU A 297 28.70 2.88 5.20
C LEU A 297 27.90 3.39 4.01
N LYS A 298 26.73 3.98 4.26
CA LYS A 298 25.92 4.63 3.23
C LYS A 298 26.41 6.06 3.01
N ALA A 299 27.06 6.29 1.88
CA ALA A 299 27.54 7.60 1.42
C ALA A 299 26.76 8.09 0.20
N GLY A 300 27.07 9.30 -0.28
CA GLY A 300 26.46 9.88 -1.49
C GLY A 300 24.99 10.30 -1.33
N ALA A 301 24.47 11.04 -2.30
CA ALA A 301 23.14 11.64 -2.23
C ALA A 301 21.97 10.67 -2.51
N GLY A 302 22.23 9.55 -3.17
CA GLY A 302 21.23 8.55 -3.55
C GLY A 302 20.55 7.86 -2.34
N THR A 303 19.43 7.20 -2.61
CA THR A 303 18.70 6.40 -1.60
C THR A 303 19.16 4.95 -1.64
N LEU A 304 19.48 4.38 -0.48
CA LEU A 304 19.65 2.95 -0.29
C LEU A 304 18.38 2.38 0.36
N THR A 305 17.75 1.42 -0.29
CA THR A 305 16.61 0.68 0.27
C THR A 305 17.03 -0.74 0.62
N LEU A 306 16.76 -1.16 1.86
CA LEU A 306 16.99 -2.52 2.34
C LEU A 306 15.66 -3.25 2.47
N GLY A 307 15.43 -4.24 1.60
CA GLY A 307 14.22 -5.07 1.58
C GLY A 307 14.37 -6.41 2.33
N GLY A 308 15.59 -6.95 2.40
CA GLY A 308 15.88 -8.27 2.97
C GLY A 308 15.98 -8.36 4.50
N GLY A 309 16.21 -9.57 5.00
CA GLY A 309 16.47 -9.90 6.40
C GLY A 309 17.94 -9.73 6.76
N ASN A 310 18.38 -8.49 7.00
CA ASN A 310 19.80 -8.20 7.15
C ASN A 310 20.30 -8.53 8.57
N THR A 311 21.20 -9.52 8.65
CA THR A 311 21.77 -10.09 9.88
C THR A 311 23.19 -9.64 10.17
N LEU A 312 23.70 -8.62 9.47
CA LEU A 312 25.04 -8.08 9.75
C LEU A 312 25.17 -7.57 11.19
N SER A 313 26.28 -7.90 11.85
CA SER A 313 26.52 -7.52 13.25
C SER A 313 27.35 -6.23 13.40
N GLY A 314 28.05 -5.81 12.34
CA GLY A 314 28.79 -4.56 12.31
C GLY A 314 27.90 -3.33 12.32
N ALA A 315 28.48 -2.19 12.69
CA ALA A 315 27.78 -0.91 12.72
C ALA A 315 27.37 -0.45 11.31
N THR A 316 26.22 0.20 11.22
CA THR A 316 25.78 0.90 10.01
C THR A 316 25.89 2.40 10.21
N THR A 317 26.59 3.11 9.31
CA THR A 317 26.69 4.57 9.33
C THR A 317 26.06 5.14 8.06
N VAL A 318 25.14 6.08 8.22
CA VAL A 318 24.57 6.87 7.13
C VAL A 318 25.27 8.23 7.12
N SER A 319 26.20 8.42 6.20
CA SER A 319 26.99 9.65 6.08
C SER A 319 26.43 10.62 5.04
N GLY A 320 25.47 10.20 4.21
CA GLY A 320 24.80 11.04 3.23
C GLY A 320 23.62 10.33 2.54
N GLY A 321 22.72 11.13 1.97
CA GLY A 321 21.52 10.65 1.30
C GLY A 321 20.56 9.96 2.28
N SER A 322 19.78 9.00 1.78
CA SER A 322 18.78 8.29 2.58
C SER A 322 19.06 6.80 2.71
N LEU A 323 18.82 6.26 3.91
CA LEU A 323 18.67 4.83 4.18
C LEU A 323 17.20 4.53 4.49
N ILE A 324 16.55 3.71 3.67
CA ILE A 324 15.19 3.23 3.89
C ILE A 324 15.25 1.74 4.26
N VAL A 325 14.78 1.40 5.46
CA VAL A 325 14.71 0.01 5.93
C VAL A 325 13.27 -0.46 5.88
N ASN A 326 12.95 -1.33 4.92
CA ASN A 326 11.64 -1.96 4.79
C ASN A 326 11.65 -3.43 5.27
N GLY A 327 12.81 -4.09 5.25
CA GLY A 327 13.06 -5.39 5.87
C GLY A 327 13.53 -5.26 7.32
N SER A 328 14.56 -6.01 7.71
CA SER A 328 15.19 -5.90 9.03
C SER A 328 16.68 -5.56 8.93
N LEU A 329 17.24 -4.85 9.90
CA LEU A 329 18.67 -4.55 10.02
C LEU A 329 19.16 -4.84 11.44
N ALA A 330 19.90 -5.93 11.61
CA ALA A 330 20.37 -6.41 12.92
C ALA A 330 21.61 -5.67 13.47
N SER A 331 22.14 -4.66 12.76
CA SER A 331 23.29 -3.87 13.22
C SER A 331 23.13 -3.44 14.68
N ASN A 332 24.16 -3.66 15.49
CA ASN A 332 24.16 -3.27 16.90
C ASN A 332 23.99 -1.76 17.09
N THR A 333 24.51 -0.98 16.14
CA THR A 333 24.35 0.47 16.09
C THR A 333 24.06 0.93 14.67
N VAL A 334 23.17 1.91 14.55
CA VAL A 334 22.92 2.68 13.34
C VAL A 334 23.14 4.15 13.66
N THR A 335 24.08 4.80 12.98
CA THR A 335 24.39 6.23 13.18
C THR A 335 24.00 7.02 11.94
N VAL A 336 23.21 8.08 12.10
CA VAL A 336 22.82 9.00 11.04
C VAL A 336 23.53 10.32 11.25
N ASN A 337 24.45 10.67 10.34
CA ASN A 337 25.23 11.90 10.43
C ASN A 337 24.45 13.11 9.89
N SER A 338 25.00 14.30 10.09
CA SER A 338 24.45 15.56 9.60
C SER A 338 24.13 15.52 8.09
N GLY A 339 22.91 15.92 7.72
CA GLY A 339 22.41 15.93 6.35
C GLY A 339 21.99 14.56 5.78
N ALA A 340 22.18 13.47 6.52
CA ALA A 340 21.70 12.14 6.14
C ALA A 340 20.32 11.85 6.73
N THR A 341 19.57 10.95 6.10
CA THR A 341 18.23 10.54 6.53
C THR A 341 18.14 9.03 6.74
N VAL A 342 17.41 8.60 7.77
CA VAL A 342 16.93 7.23 7.93
C VAL A 342 15.40 7.21 8.00
N GLY A 343 14.78 6.16 7.47
CA GLY A 343 13.34 5.92 7.56
C GLY A 343 12.96 4.51 7.11
N GLY A 344 11.67 4.29 6.83
CA GLY A 344 11.13 3.03 6.33
C GLY A 344 10.05 2.44 7.24
N THR A 345 9.66 1.20 6.96
CA THR A 345 8.60 0.48 7.71
C THR A 345 9.09 -0.79 8.41
N GLY A 346 10.39 -1.03 8.38
CA GLY A 346 11.03 -2.24 8.85
C GLY A 346 11.46 -2.18 10.32
N SER A 347 12.52 -2.93 10.64
CA SER A 347 13.10 -2.97 11.99
C SER A 347 14.63 -2.76 12.00
N LEU A 348 15.11 -1.97 12.95
CA LEU A 348 16.52 -1.84 13.31
C LEU A 348 16.71 -2.49 14.69
N GLY A 349 17.51 -3.56 14.76
CA GLY A 349 17.67 -4.34 15.99
C GLY A 349 18.42 -3.61 17.11
N GLY A 350 19.38 -2.76 16.73
CA GLY A 350 20.25 -2.05 17.67
C GLY A 350 19.81 -0.62 18.01
N THR A 351 20.74 0.14 18.60
CA THR A 351 20.54 1.55 18.90
C THR A 351 20.60 2.38 17.62
N LEU A 352 19.56 3.16 17.35
CA LEU A 352 19.56 4.22 16.35
C LEU A 352 19.99 5.54 17.00
N THR A 353 21.09 6.11 16.53
CA THR A 353 21.57 7.44 16.91
C THR A 353 21.43 8.40 15.73
N VAL A 354 20.63 9.45 15.91
CA VAL A 354 20.51 10.54 14.94
C VAL A 354 21.34 11.71 15.47
N ALA A 355 22.47 11.98 14.83
CA ALA A 355 23.37 13.06 15.24
C ALA A 355 22.78 14.45 14.88
N ASP A 356 23.45 15.50 15.33
CA ASP A 356 23.07 16.88 15.02
C ASP A 356 23.01 17.13 13.50
N GLY A 357 21.87 17.67 13.05
CA GLY A 357 21.54 17.85 11.64
C GLY A 357 21.20 16.57 10.87
N GLY A 358 21.23 15.39 11.51
CA GLY A 358 20.72 14.14 10.92
C GLY A 358 19.18 14.11 10.94
N HIS A 359 18.59 13.27 10.10
CA HIS A 359 17.13 13.20 9.91
C HIS A 359 16.58 11.79 10.17
N LEU A 360 15.48 11.72 10.92
CA LEU A 360 14.61 10.55 11.07
C LEU A 360 13.27 10.85 10.41
N SER A 361 13.02 10.22 9.27
CA SER A 361 11.78 10.38 8.52
C SER A 361 10.71 9.42 9.04
N MET A 362 9.52 9.97 9.32
CA MET A 362 8.36 9.24 9.81
C MET A 362 7.10 9.69 9.07
N ARG A 363 6.14 8.77 8.87
CA ARG A 363 4.95 9.03 8.05
C ARG A 363 3.72 8.33 8.62
N SER A 364 2.59 9.03 8.71
CA SER A 364 1.31 8.42 9.12
C SER A 364 0.97 7.20 8.24
N GLY A 365 0.56 6.12 8.90
CA GLY A 365 0.28 4.83 8.26
C GLY A 365 1.50 3.90 8.12
N SER A 366 2.68 4.34 8.56
CA SER A 366 3.91 3.55 8.59
C SER A 366 4.53 3.57 9.98
N THR A 367 5.12 2.44 10.39
CA THR A 367 5.84 2.33 11.66
C THR A 367 7.23 1.76 11.43
N LEU A 368 8.27 2.44 11.92
CA LEU A 368 9.64 1.92 11.97
C LEU A 368 9.94 1.43 13.39
N SER A 369 10.43 0.21 13.54
CA SER A 369 10.83 -0.31 14.86
C SER A 369 12.34 -0.18 15.07
N VAL A 370 12.77 0.24 16.25
CA VAL A 370 14.20 0.38 16.61
C VAL A 370 14.47 -0.22 18.00
N GLY A 371 15.68 -0.72 18.26
CA GLY A 371 16.05 -1.27 19.56
C GLY A 371 16.12 -0.20 20.65
N SER A 372 16.77 0.92 20.38
CA SER A 372 16.78 2.13 21.22
C SER A 372 16.94 3.36 20.32
N LEU A 373 16.51 4.53 20.78
CA LEU A 373 16.59 5.76 20.01
C LEU A 373 17.33 6.85 20.79
N VAL A 374 18.34 7.45 20.17
CA VAL A 374 19.08 8.59 20.70
C VAL A 374 19.07 9.72 19.68
N LEU A 375 18.51 10.86 20.07
CA LEU A 375 18.49 12.08 19.27
C LEU A 375 19.53 13.07 19.79
N GLY A 376 20.32 13.64 18.88
CA GLY A 376 21.18 14.78 19.15
C GLY A 376 20.39 16.07 19.35
N ALA A 377 21.03 17.08 19.92
CA ALA A 377 20.41 18.37 20.26
C ALA A 377 19.86 19.13 19.05
N ASP A 378 20.44 18.90 17.87
CA ASP A 378 20.00 19.47 16.60
C ASP A 378 19.55 18.40 15.59
N ALA A 379 19.19 17.19 16.05
CA ALA A 379 18.60 16.16 15.20
C ALA A 379 17.20 16.57 14.70
N ASN A 380 16.79 16.05 13.55
CA ASN A 380 15.49 16.35 12.92
C ASN A 380 14.59 15.11 12.91
N LEU A 381 13.39 15.25 13.45
CA LEU A 381 12.29 14.31 13.29
C LEU A 381 11.33 14.86 12.23
N ASP A 382 11.33 14.27 11.04
CA ASP A 382 10.52 14.74 9.93
C ASP A 382 9.24 13.93 9.84
N ALA A 383 8.15 14.48 10.37
CA ALA A 383 6.85 13.84 10.49
C ALA A 383 5.89 14.29 9.38
N ALA A 384 5.61 13.38 8.45
CA ALA A 384 4.56 13.53 7.45
C ALA A 384 3.23 13.01 8.03
N LEU A 385 2.37 13.93 8.50
CA LEU A 385 1.17 13.62 9.28
C LEU A 385 -0.12 13.82 8.47
N GLY A 386 -1.03 12.85 8.57
CA GLY A 386 -2.39 12.92 8.02
C GLY A 386 -3.39 13.44 9.07
N ALA A 387 -4.62 12.91 9.05
CA ALA A 387 -5.57 13.13 10.15
C ALA A 387 -5.12 12.45 11.45
N PRO A 388 -5.45 13.00 12.63
CA PRO A 388 -5.18 12.33 13.89
C PRO A 388 -6.06 11.08 13.98
N VAL A 389 -5.48 9.99 14.47
CA VAL A 389 -6.17 8.72 14.66
C VAL A 389 -5.84 8.22 16.06
N VAL A 390 -6.87 8.04 16.87
CA VAL A 390 -6.72 7.51 18.23
C VAL A 390 -6.53 6.00 18.18
N GLY A 391 -5.63 5.50 19.03
CA GLY A 391 -5.37 4.07 19.20
C GLY A 391 -4.44 3.44 18.17
N THR A 392 -3.83 4.24 17.28
CA THR A 392 -2.75 3.75 16.41
C THR A 392 -1.44 3.66 17.17
N ALA A 393 -0.58 2.72 16.78
CA ALA A 393 0.82 2.71 17.20
C ALA A 393 1.52 4.01 16.75
N GLY A 394 2.61 4.34 17.42
CA GLY A 394 3.52 5.40 17.03
C GLY A 394 4.11 5.16 15.65
N LEU A 395 4.56 6.25 15.04
CA LEU A 395 5.30 6.20 13.79
C LEU A 395 6.68 5.57 13.99
N ILE A 396 7.21 5.64 15.23
CA ILE A 396 8.42 4.95 15.66
C ILE A 396 8.10 4.09 16.89
N ASN A 397 8.50 2.83 16.86
CA ASN A 397 8.43 1.91 17.99
C ASN A 397 9.84 1.67 18.53
N VAL A 398 10.12 2.15 19.73
CA VAL A 398 11.41 1.99 20.42
C VAL A 398 11.30 0.84 21.42
N GLY A 399 11.96 -0.28 21.12
CA GLY A 399 11.96 -1.47 21.96
C GLY A 399 12.74 -1.35 23.28
N GLY A 400 13.34 -0.19 23.55
CA GLY A 400 14.20 0.09 24.70
C GLY A 400 14.18 1.56 25.09
N ASN A 401 15.34 2.13 25.42
CA ASN A 401 15.44 3.49 25.93
C ASN A 401 15.27 4.53 24.82
N LEU A 402 14.67 5.66 25.17
CA LEU A 402 14.48 6.83 24.32
C LEU A 402 15.20 8.03 24.93
N THR A 403 16.19 8.59 24.24
CA THR A 403 16.71 9.93 24.50
C THR A 403 16.08 10.88 23.51
N LEU A 404 15.16 11.72 24.01
CA LEU A 404 14.40 12.69 23.23
C LEU A 404 15.09 14.05 23.26
N ASP A 405 15.43 14.57 22.09
CA ASP A 405 16.06 15.87 21.86
C ASP A 405 15.75 16.35 20.42
N GLY A 406 16.24 17.51 20.01
CA GLY A 406 16.21 17.95 18.61
C GLY A 406 14.96 18.75 18.20
N LYS A 407 14.58 18.65 16.93
CA LYS A 407 13.50 19.41 16.29
C LYS A 407 12.48 18.50 15.60
N LEU A 408 11.20 18.72 15.83
CA LEU A 408 10.09 18.09 15.14
C LEU A 408 9.63 18.97 13.97
N ASN A 409 9.84 18.49 12.75
CA ASN A 409 9.40 19.12 11.51
C ASN A 409 8.12 18.42 11.04
N VAL A 410 7.04 19.17 10.82
CA VAL A 410 5.73 18.60 10.48
C VAL A 410 5.33 19.00 9.06
N THR A 411 4.95 18.01 8.25
CA THR A 411 4.37 18.17 6.92
C THR A 411 2.97 17.58 6.90
N ASP A 412 1.98 18.34 6.44
CA ASP A 412 0.61 17.83 6.21
C ASP A 412 0.57 17.01 4.91
N ILE A 413 0.17 15.73 5.01
CA ILE A 413 -0.07 14.84 3.87
C ILE A 413 -1.56 14.63 3.57
N GLY A 414 -2.42 15.43 4.19
CA GLY A 414 -3.87 15.45 4.03
C GLY A 414 -4.60 15.13 5.33
N GLY A 415 -5.47 16.05 5.76
CA GLY A 415 -6.35 15.87 6.92
C GLY A 415 -5.75 16.29 8.25
N PHE A 416 -4.54 16.86 8.26
CA PHE A 416 -3.94 17.44 9.47
C PHE A 416 -4.86 18.49 10.09
N ASP A 417 -5.22 18.27 11.34
CA ASP A 417 -6.21 19.04 12.08
C ASP A 417 -5.97 18.92 13.59
N SER A 418 -6.70 19.68 14.40
CA SER A 418 -6.61 19.65 15.85
C SER A 418 -6.85 18.25 16.44
N GLY A 419 -6.04 17.90 17.43
CA GLY A 419 -6.06 16.62 18.12
C GLY A 419 -4.67 16.16 18.55
N VAL A 420 -4.61 14.96 19.12
CA VAL A 420 -3.38 14.31 19.58
C VAL A 420 -2.90 13.27 18.56
N TYR A 421 -1.63 13.36 18.18
CA TYR A 421 -0.94 12.47 17.24
C TYR A 421 0.09 11.63 17.97
N ARG A 422 0.01 10.32 17.78
CA ARG A 422 0.97 9.36 18.33
C ARG A 422 2.26 9.38 17.51
N LEU A 423 3.38 9.85 18.07
CA LEU A 423 4.67 9.90 17.35
C LEU A 423 5.57 8.70 17.67
N ILE A 424 5.87 8.46 18.94
CA ILE A 424 6.88 7.48 19.36
C ILE A 424 6.36 6.63 20.52
N ASP A 425 6.26 5.31 20.35
CA ASP A 425 6.14 4.30 21.42
C ASP A 425 7.51 3.92 21.95
N TYR A 426 7.64 3.78 23.27
CA TYR A 426 8.87 3.29 23.88
C TYR A 426 8.60 2.40 25.10
N THR A 427 9.40 1.37 25.30
CA THR A 427 9.24 0.43 26.43
C THR A 427 10.24 0.67 27.58
N GLY A 428 11.38 1.31 27.29
CA GLY A 428 12.44 1.59 28.26
C GLY A 428 12.28 2.93 28.98
N THR A 429 13.40 3.49 29.45
CA THR A 429 13.41 4.81 30.11
C THR A 429 13.40 5.94 29.10
N LEU A 430 12.64 7.00 29.38
CA LEU A 430 12.72 8.27 28.68
C LEU A 430 13.75 9.19 29.34
N ILE A 431 14.76 9.62 28.58
CA ILE A 431 15.57 10.79 28.88
C ILE A 431 15.00 11.92 28.04
N ASN A 432 14.36 12.90 28.68
CA ASN A 432 13.69 14.01 28.01
C ASN A 432 14.54 15.28 28.10
N ASN A 433 15.30 15.59 27.04
CA ASN A 433 16.01 16.86 26.91
C ASN A 433 15.15 17.96 26.25
N GLY A 434 13.93 17.61 25.82
CA GLY A 434 12.99 18.48 25.12
C GLY A 434 13.05 18.29 23.60
N LEU A 435 11.89 18.27 22.95
CA LEU A 435 11.77 18.25 21.49
C LEU A 435 11.17 19.57 21.05
N ASN A 436 11.94 20.38 20.32
CA ASN A 436 11.49 21.69 19.86
C ASN A 436 10.62 21.56 18.60
N ILE A 437 9.66 22.45 18.42
CA ILE A 437 8.91 22.52 17.15
C ILE A 437 9.78 23.23 16.10
N GLY A 438 10.01 22.55 14.97
CA GLY A 438 10.74 23.04 13.81
C GLY A 438 9.80 23.63 12.77
N SER A 439 9.83 23.11 11.53
CA SER A 439 8.89 23.52 10.49
C SER A 439 7.48 23.00 10.75
N VAL A 440 6.47 23.78 10.33
CA VAL A 440 5.05 23.46 10.53
C VAL A 440 4.26 23.67 9.22
N PRO A 441 3.09 23.02 9.05
CA PRO A 441 2.25 23.21 7.87
C PRO A 441 1.79 24.66 7.68
N ASN A 442 1.45 25.02 6.44
CA ASN A 442 0.90 26.34 6.12
C ASN A 442 -0.39 26.61 6.91
N GLY A 443 -0.49 27.78 7.55
CA GLY A 443 -1.66 28.16 8.36
C GLY A 443 -1.59 27.70 9.82
N VAL A 444 -0.57 26.93 10.19
CA VAL A 444 -0.24 26.57 11.58
C VAL A 444 0.94 27.42 12.02
N VAL A 445 0.94 27.86 13.28
CA VAL A 445 2.11 28.49 13.90
C VAL A 445 2.69 27.57 14.98
N PRO A 446 3.99 27.66 15.32
CA PRO A 446 4.60 26.79 16.34
C PRO A 446 3.88 26.81 17.70
N GLY A 447 3.24 27.93 18.07
CA GLY A 447 2.46 28.04 19.31
C GLY A 447 1.12 27.29 19.30
N ASP A 448 0.68 26.76 18.16
CA ASP A 448 -0.51 25.91 18.05
C ASP A 448 -0.19 24.43 18.39
N LEU A 449 1.08 24.12 18.66
CA LEU A 449 1.62 22.77 18.79
C LEU A 449 2.34 22.60 20.13
N ASP A 450 2.10 21.48 20.80
CA ASP A 450 2.81 21.07 22.01
C ASP A 450 3.33 19.63 21.87
N VAL A 451 4.50 19.36 22.45
CA VAL A 451 5.00 17.99 22.60
C VAL A 451 4.58 17.43 23.95
N GLN A 452 3.79 16.37 23.94
CA GLN A 452 3.35 15.65 25.14
C GLN A 452 4.30 14.48 25.43
N THR A 453 4.85 14.47 26.65
CA THR A 453 5.76 13.45 27.20
C THR A 453 5.36 12.99 28.61
N ALA A 454 4.31 13.58 29.20
CA ALA A 454 3.82 13.24 30.54
C ALA A 454 3.09 11.90 30.62
N ILE A 455 2.78 11.28 29.48
CA ILE A 455 2.15 9.97 29.45
C ILE A 455 3.25 8.92 29.25
N ASN A 456 3.32 7.97 30.18
CA ASN A 456 4.33 6.92 30.13
C ASN A 456 4.29 6.15 28.81
N ASN A 457 5.47 5.74 28.36
CA ASN A 457 5.66 4.92 27.16
C ASN A 457 5.26 5.60 25.84
N GLN A 458 4.98 6.90 25.87
CA GLN A 458 4.59 7.64 24.68
C GLN A 458 5.10 9.08 24.57
N VAL A 459 5.46 9.46 23.35
CA VAL A 459 5.62 10.86 22.92
C VAL A 459 4.57 11.18 21.86
N ASN A 460 3.81 12.25 22.10
CA ASN A 460 2.74 12.69 21.21
C ASN A 460 2.95 14.14 20.78
N LEU A 461 2.39 14.48 19.63
CA LEU A 461 2.19 15.87 19.21
C LEU A 461 0.73 16.25 19.48
N VAL A 462 0.53 17.39 20.15
CA VAL A 462 -0.79 17.96 20.41
C VAL A 462 -0.98 19.16 19.50
N VAL A 463 -2.11 19.23 18.81
CA VAL A 463 -2.43 20.28 17.82
C VAL A 463 -3.73 20.97 18.24
N GLY A 464 -3.67 22.28 18.52
CA GLY A 464 -4.81 23.06 19.02
C GLY A 464 -5.49 24.00 18.00
N GLY A 465 -4.73 24.50 17.02
CA GLY A 465 -5.17 25.53 16.06
C GLY A 465 -4.94 26.96 16.54
N THR A 466 -5.29 27.96 15.71
CA THR A 466 -4.94 29.39 15.93
C THR A 466 -5.46 29.92 17.27
N ASN A 467 -4.54 30.30 18.17
CA ASN A 467 -4.81 30.86 19.51
C ASN A 467 -5.54 29.94 20.52
N ASN A 468 -5.80 28.67 20.21
CA ASN A 468 -6.63 27.79 21.02
C ASN A 468 -5.83 26.62 21.57
N THR A 469 -5.49 26.69 22.87
CA THR A 469 -4.79 25.61 23.57
C THR A 469 -5.68 24.37 23.67
N VAL A 470 -5.18 23.19 23.33
CA VAL A 470 -5.83 21.95 23.73
C VAL A 470 -5.71 21.81 25.25
N LEU A 471 -6.80 21.53 25.94
CA LEU A 471 -6.77 21.26 27.38
C LEU A 471 -7.20 19.84 27.67
N PHE A 472 -6.54 19.27 28.67
CA PHE A 472 -6.72 17.88 29.08
C PHE A 472 -7.48 17.83 30.39
N TRP A 473 -8.49 16.97 30.46
CA TRP A 473 -9.25 16.76 31.67
C TRP A 473 -8.40 16.05 32.73
N ASP A 474 -8.29 16.64 33.93
CA ASP A 474 -7.44 16.15 35.01
C ASP A 474 -8.24 15.70 36.25
N GLY A 475 -9.53 15.39 36.06
CA GLY A 475 -10.39 14.85 37.11
C GLY A 475 -10.63 15.83 38.25
N SER A 476 -10.34 15.40 39.47
CA SER A 476 -10.45 16.23 40.68
C SER A 476 -9.19 17.06 40.97
N GLN A 477 -8.16 16.97 40.13
CA GLN A 477 -6.89 17.64 40.35
C GLN A 477 -6.97 19.12 39.99
N THR A 478 -6.61 19.99 40.94
CA THR A 478 -6.61 21.45 40.75
C THR A 478 -5.21 22.06 40.67
N THR A 479 -4.17 21.24 40.77
CA THR A 479 -2.76 21.68 40.82
C THR A 479 -1.87 20.78 39.99
N GLY A 480 -0.99 21.38 39.19
CA GLY A 480 -0.10 20.66 38.28
C GLY A 480 0.83 19.71 39.01
N ASN A 481 0.85 18.45 38.55
CA ASN A 481 1.67 17.37 39.10
C ASN A 481 2.54 16.68 38.02
N GLY A 482 2.56 17.22 36.80
CA GLY A 482 3.30 16.64 35.67
C GLY A 482 2.65 15.39 35.10
N SER A 483 1.35 15.17 35.34
CA SER A 483 0.58 14.04 34.83
C SER A 483 -0.78 14.51 34.35
N VAL A 484 -1.30 13.87 33.29
CA VAL A 484 -2.70 13.99 32.88
C VAL A 484 -3.42 12.76 33.44
N ALA A 485 -4.13 12.93 34.56
CA ALA A 485 -4.68 11.79 35.29
C ALA A 485 -6.02 11.30 34.72
N GLY A 486 -6.83 12.23 34.19
CA GLY A 486 -8.24 11.97 33.92
C GLY A 486 -9.05 11.76 35.21
N GLY A 487 -10.11 10.97 35.12
CA GLY A 487 -10.91 10.52 36.25
C GLY A 487 -12.23 11.26 36.42
N SER A 488 -12.85 11.10 37.58
CA SER A 488 -14.12 11.76 37.90
C SER A 488 -13.88 13.14 38.50
N GLY A 489 -14.81 14.08 38.27
CA GLY A 489 -14.71 15.44 38.81
C GLY A 489 -15.83 16.36 38.32
N VAL A 490 -15.79 17.61 38.80
CA VAL A 490 -16.75 18.66 38.42
C VAL A 490 -16.09 19.63 37.45
N TRP A 491 -16.69 19.82 36.28
CA TRP A 491 -16.33 20.84 35.32
C TRP A 491 -17.23 22.05 35.54
N SER A 492 -16.75 22.98 36.37
CA SER A 492 -17.46 24.22 36.70
C SER A 492 -16.83 25.44 36.02
N VAL A 493 -17.62 26.49 35.87
CA VAL A 493 -17.11 27.82 35.48
C VAL A 493 -16.11 28.30 36.54
N GLY A 494 -14.87 28.55 36.13
CA GLY A 494 -13.78 28.98 37.02
C GLY A 494 -13.10 27.86 37.83
N GLY A 495 -13.56 26.60 37.72
CA GLY A 495 -12.86 25.45 38.29
C GLY A 495 -11.57 25.16 37.55
N THR A 496 -10.49 24.79 38.26
CA THR A 496 -9.15 24.62 37.68
C THR A 496 -8.78 23.16 37.44
N ASN A 497 -9.71 22.35 36.92
CA ASN A 497 -9.53 20.90 36.71
C ASN A 497 -9.01 20.51 35.31
N TRP A 498 -8.59 21.51 34.54
CA TRP A 498 -8.05 21.34 33.20
C TRP A 498 -6.56 21.62 33.20
N THR A 499 -5.79 20.83 32.46
CA THR A 499 -4.33 20.92 32.44
C THR A 499 -3.78 21.04 31.02
N ASN A 500 -2.53 21.49 30.89
CA ASN A 500 -1.83 21.49 29.61
C ASN A 500 -1.45 20.06 29.18
N ALA A 501 -0.86 19.93 27.99
CA ALA A 501 -0.48 18.63 27.43
C ALA A 501 0.37 17.74 28.36
N ASN A 502 1.13 18.34 29.29
CA ASN A 502 2.06 17.64 30.16
C ASN A 502 1.65 17.62 31.65
N GLY A 503 0.44 18.06 32.00
CA GLY A 503 0.00 18.02 33.40
C GLY A 503 0.71 19.01 34.32
N THR A 504 1.51 19.96 33.79
CA THR A 504 2.40 20.79 34.61
C THR A 504 1.71 22.00 35.21
N VAL A 505 0.58 22.40 34.66
CA VAL A 505 -0.23 23.53 35.13
C VAL A 505 -1.70 23.17 35.03
N ASN A 506 -2.44 23.37 36.12
CA ASN A 506 -3.90 23.30 36.11
C ASN A 506 -4.47 24.71 36.03
N GLN A 507 -5.52 24.88 35.24
CA GLN A 507 -6.11 26.15 34.89
C GLN A 507 -7.62 26.03 34.67
N ALA A 508 -8.29 27.18 34.64
CA ALA A 508 -9.70 27.24 34.30
C ALA A 508 -9.92 26.90 32.81
N TRP A 509 -11.10 26.35 32.53
CA TRP A 509 -11.55 26.14 31.16
C TRP A 509 -11.66 27.47 30.39
N ASN A 510 -11.29 27.47 29.11
CA ASN A 510 -11.19 28.68 28.27
C ASN A 510 -11.84 28.51 26.88
N ASP A 511 -12.92 27.74 26.80
CA ASP A 511 -13.77 27.60 25.60
C ASP A 511 -13.03 27.06 24.36
N THR A 512 -12.21 26.04 24.56
CA THR A 512 -11.29 25.49 23.56
C THR A 512 -11.62 24.03 23.19
N PHE A 513 -10.63 23.29 22.71
CA PHE A 513 -10.70 21.87 22.38
C PHE A 513 -10.40 21.01 23.62
N ALA A 514 -11.35 20.16 24.01
CA ALA A 514 -11.24 19.31 25.20
C ALA A 514 -10.70 17.92 24.87
N VAL A 515 -9.70 17.46 25.61
CA VAL A 515 -9.17 16.10 25.51
C VAL A 515 -9.42 15.33 26.80
N PHE A 516 -10.03 14.16 26.65
CA PHE A 516 -10.25 13.20 27.73
C PHE A 516 -9.24 12.05 27.56
N GLN A 517 -8.25 12.03 28.45
CA GLN A 517 -7.12 11.09 28.45
C GLN A 517 -6.81 10.65 29.88
N GLY A 518 -6.31 9.44 30.03
CA GLY A 518 -6.00 8.82 31.31
C GLY A 518 -7.15 7.97 31.82
N THR A 519 -7.38 7.98 33.12
CA THR A 519 -8.40 7.14 33.74
C THR A 519 -9.79 7.63 33.36
N GLY A 520 -10.66 6.77 32.82
CA GLY A 520 -12.07 7.12 32.59
C GLY A 520 -12.83 7.46 33.88
N GLY A 521 -13.80 8.35 33.80
CA GLY A 521 -14.64 8.71 34.95
C GLY A 521 -15.84 9.59 34.62
N ALA A 522 -16.64 9.87 35.65
CA ALA A 522 -17.81 10.74 35.55
C ALA A 522 -17.39 12.22 35.63
N VAL A 523 -17.66 12.98 34.57
CA VAL A 523 -17.40 14.41 34.47
C VAL A 523 -18.73 15.14 34.61
N THR A 524 -18.92 15.84 35.73
CA THR A 524 -20.18 16.55 36.03
C THR A 524 -20.05 18.01 35.66
N LEU A 525 -20.83 18.49 34.71
CA LEU A 525 -20.88 19.89 34.31
C LEU A 525 -21.72 20.70 35.30
N ASP A 526 -21.13 21.78 35.80
CA ASP A 526 -21.77 22.79 36.65
C ASP A 526 -21.72 24.15 35.93
N GLY A 527 -22.85 24.51 35.33
CA GLY A 527 -22.97 25.58 34.34
C GLY A 527 -22.71 25.11 32.91
N VAL A 528 -23.20 25.89 31.95
CA VAL A 528 -23.01 25.63 30.51
C VAL A 528 -21.54 25.81 30.14
N GLN A 529 -20.95 24.79 29.51
CA GLN A 529 -19.55 24.81 29.07
C GLN A 529 -19.47 24.96 27.55
N THR A 530 -18.74 25.97 27.07
CA THR A 530 -18.57 26.22 25.64
C THR A 530 -17.31 25.53 25.13
N LEU A 531 -17.32 24.97 23.92
CA LEU A 531 -16.16 24.29 23.35
C LEU A 531 -16.23 24.22 21.83
N ASN A 532 -15.08 24.12 21.18
CA ASN A 532 -14.98 24.02 19.72
C ASN A 532 -14.78 22.57 19.22
N GLY A 533 -14.54 21.61 20.12
CA GLY A 533 -14.38 20.19 19.79
C GLY A 533 -13.94 19.36 20.98
N MET A 534 -13.97 18.03 20.81
CA MET A 534 -13.56 17.07 21.82
C MET A 534 -12.81 15.88 21.21
N GLN A 535 -11.90 15.29 21.99
CA GLN A 535 -11.28 14.02 21.68
C GLN A 535 -11.25 13.12 22.92
N PHE A 536 -11.58 11.85 22.73
CA PHE A 536 -11.52 10.80 23.75
C PHE A 536 -10.43 9.81 23.36
N LEU A 537 -9.35 9.78 24.14
CA LEU A 537 -8.19 8.91 23.96
C LEU A 537 -8.31 7.60 24.76
N ASP A 538 -9.14 7.60 25.80
CA ASP A 538 -9.34 6.47 26.70
C ASP A 538 -10.83 6.20 26.96
N ASN A 539 -11.14 4.97 27.37
CA ASN A 539 -12.50 4.51 27.66
C ASN A 539 -13.02 5.00 29.02
N GLY A 540 -14.35 5.04 29.16
CA GLY A 540 -15.01 5.15 30.46
C GLY A 540 -15.40 6.58 30.87
N TYR A 541 -15.29 7.55 29.98
CA TYR A 541 -15.79 8.90 30.23
C TYR A 541 -17.29 9.01 30.02
N THR A 542 -17.98 9.52 31.04
CA THR A 542 -19.39 9.89 30.98
C THR A 542 -19.55 11.34 31.42
N LEU A 543 -20.05 12.19 30.55
CA LEU A 543 -20.32 13.60 30.85
C LEU A 543 -21.79 13.74 31.25
N SER A 544 -22.08 14.36 32.38
CA SER A 544 -23.44 14.55 32.92
C SER A 544 -23.59 15.95 33.54
N GLY A 545 -24.80 16.37 33.89
CA GLY A 545 -25.07 17.69 34.50
C GLY A 545 -25.60 18.71 33.49
N ASP A 546 -25.10 19.95 33.56
CA ASP A 546 -25.52 21.05 32.69
C ASP A 546 -25.03 20.90 31.24
N ALA A 547 -25.45 21.81 30.35
CA ALA A 547 -25.27 21.65 28.91
C ALA A 547 -23.85 21.94 28.39
N LEU A 548 -23.48 21.29 27.30
CA LEU A 548 -22.37 21.69 26.43
C LEU A 548 -22.88 22.64 25.33
N ALA A 549 -22.10 23.67 24.98
CA ALA A 549 -22.39 24.58 23.87
C ALA A 549 -21.28 24.50 22.81
N LEU A 550 -21.59 23.90 21.66
CA LEU A 550 -20.67 23.78 20.54
C LEU A 550 -20.57 25.10 19.77
N THR A 551 -19.36 25.62 19.62
CA THR A 551 -19.05 26.76 18.77
C THR A 551 -18.40 26.33 17.47
N ASN A 552 -18.64 27.12 16.42
CA ASN A 552 -18.01 26.91 15.13
C ASN A 552 -16.48 26.94 15.29
N GLY A 553 -15.81 25.81 15.09
CA GLY A 553 -14.39 25.81 14.79
C GLY A 553 -14.12 26.56 13.48
N ALA A 554 -12.85 26.63 13.06
CA ALA A 554 -12.45 27.35 11.85
C ALA A 554 -13.21 26.90 10.57
N SER A 555 -13.74 25.68 10.54
CA SER A 555 -14.48 25.10 9.41
C SER A 555 -16.01 25.07 9.58
N GLY A 556 -16.57 25.69 10.63
CA GLY A 556 -18.01 25.61 10.93
C GLY A 556 -18.45 24.26 11.54
N THR A 557 -17.48 23.45 11.94
CA THR A 557 -17.67 22.12 12.54
C THR A 557 -17.04 22.08 13.93
N SER A 558 -17.62 21.26 14.82
CA SER A 558 -17.00 20.86 16.08
C SER A 558 -16.73 19.37 16.02
N ASN A 559 -15.45 19.01 15.96
CA ASN A 559 -15.02 17.63 15.82
C ASN A 559 -15.15 16.89 17.15
N VAL A 560 -15.74 15.69 17.12
CA VAL A 560 -15.77 14.74 18.23
C VAL A 560 -15.06 13.48 17.78
N ARG A 561 -13.81 13.33 18.25
CA ARG A 561 -12.89 12.23 17.88
C ARG A 561 -12.92 11.14 18.92
N ILE A 562 -13.20 9.91 18.50
CA ILE A 562 -13.22 8.73 19.38
C ILE A 562 -12.58 7.56 18.64
N GLY A 563 -11.49 7.05 19.18
CA GLY A 563 -10.74 5.95 18.56
C GLY A 563 -11.49 4.64 18.53
N THR A 564 -11.05 3.75 17.63
CA THR A 564 -11.61 2.39 17.53
C THR A 564 -11.54 1.65 18.87
N GLY A 565 -12.65 1.04 19.28
CA GLY A 565 -12.74 0.35 20.58
C GLY A 565 -12.93 1.27 21.78
N ILE A 566 -13.01 2.59 21.58
CA ILE A 566 -13.33 3.57 22.62
C ILE A 566 -14.80 3.97 22.53
N SER A 567 -15.44 4.16 23.68
CA SER A 567 -16.78 4.72 23.82
C SER A 567 -16.75 5.94 24.74
N ALA A 568 -17.46 7.00 24.33
CA ALA A 568 -17.73 8.16 25.17
C ALA A 568 -19.24 8.41 25.27
N THR A 569 -19.71 8.72 26.47
CA THR A 569 -21.13 8.95 26.75
C THR A 569 -21.38 10.40 27.15
N LEU A 570 -22.30 11.07 26.44
CA LEU A 570 -22.78 12.41 26.77
C LEU A 570 -24.23 12.31 27.27
N ASP A 571 -24.39 12.36 28.60
CA ASP A 571 -25.65 12.46 29.33
C ASP A 571 -26.07 13.92 29.59
N VAL A 572 -25.48 14.84 28.84
CA VAL A 572 -25.75 16.28 28.87
C VAL A 572 -26.47 16.71 27.60
N ALA A 573 -27.25 17.80 27.70
CA ALA A 573 -27.73 18.49 26.50
C ALA A 573 -26.54 19.12 25.75
N VAL A 574 -26.51 18.98 24.43
CA VAL A 574 -25.56 19.62 23.53
C VAL A 574 -26.32 20.67 22.73
N ASN A 575 -25.84 21.91 22.79
CA ASN A 575 -26.47 23.11 22.22
C ASN A 575 -25.48 23.84 21.30
N GLY A 576 -25.92 24.91 20.65
CA GLY A 576 -25.08 25.76 19.80
C GLY A 576 -25.49 25.75 18.33
N ASN A 577 -24.65 26.28 17.45
CA ASN A 577 -24.92 26.38 16.02
C ASN A 577 -23.95 25.58 15.15
N ALA A 578 -22.92 24.98 15.75
CA ALA A 578 -21.94 24.20 15.02
C ALA A 578 -22.50 22.87 14.53
N THR A 579 -21.89 22.36 13.47
CA THR A 579 -22.11 20.99 13.01
C THR A 579 -21.29 20.04 13.88
N LEU A 580 -21.93 19.07 14.55
CA LEU A 580 -21.22 18.03 15.29
C LEU A 580 -20.67 17.00 14.30
N ALA A 581 -19.34 16.91 14.19
CA ALA A 581 -18.70 15.93 13.32
C ALA A 581 -18.13 14.77 14.15
N LYS A 582 -18.81 13.62 14.15
CA LYS A 582 -18.32 12.38 14.75
C LYS A 582 -17.32 11.71 13.81
N LEU A 583 -16.07 11.64 14.25
CA LEU A 583 -14.94 11.10 13.50
C LEU A 583 -14.45 9.77 14.11
N GLU A 584 -13.62 9.05 13.36
CA GLU A 584 -12.91 7.83 13.78
C GLU A 584 -13.81 6.64 14.18
N GLY A 585 -13.21 5.48 14.47
CA GLY A 585 -13.92 4.19 14.58
C GLY A 585 -14.67 3.93 15.88
N GLY A 586 -14.59 4.82 16.87
CA GLY A 586 -15.20 4.62 18.19
C GLY A 586 -16.70 4.91 18.24
N THR A 587 -17.28 4.73 19.43
CA THR A 587 -18.71 4.93 19.72
C THR A 587 -18.95 6.24 20.46
N LEU A 588 -19.84 7.09 19.94
CA LEU A 588 -20.37 8.25 20.66
C LEU A 588 -21.81 7.95 21.08
N VAL A 589 -22.11 8.06 22.36
CA VAL A 589 -23.47 7.94 22.90
C VAL A 589 -24.00 9.33 23.25
N LEU A 590 -25.13 9.73 22.65
CA LEU A 590 -25.81 10.99 22.89
C LEU A 590 -27.16 10.73 23.57
N ASN A 591 -27.20 10.84 24.89
CA ASN A 591 -28.40 10.62 25.68
C ASN A 591 -29.20 11.90 25.95
N GLY A 592 -28.53 13.06 25.94
CA GLY A 592 -29.17 14.35 26.17
C GLY A 592 -30.18 14.76 25.08
N ASN A 593 -31.09 15.66 25.46
CA ASN A 593 -31.98 16.33 24.52
C ASN A 593 -31.23 17.49 23.88
N ASN A 594 -30.72 17.28 22.66
CA ASN A 594 -29.81 18.23 22.04
C ASN A 594 -30.56 19.26 21.18
N THR A 595 -30.07 20.50 21.17
CA THR A 595 -30.70 21.62 20.43
C THR A 595 -29.78 22.30 19.42
N TYR A 596 -28.57 21.76 19.19
CA TYR A 596 -27.66 22.33 18.20
C TYR A 596 -28.25 22.30 16.78
N THR A 597 -28.05 23.38 16.02
CA THR A 597 -28.74 23.60 14.74
C THR A 597 -27.90 23.28 13.51
N GLY A 598 -26.58 23.14 13.62
CA GLY A 598 -25.69 22.83 12.49
C GLY A 598 -25.86 21.40 11.93
N GLY A 599 -26.52 20.52 12.67
CA GLY A 599 -26.71 19.11 12.30
C GLY A 599 -25.55 18.21 12.72
N THR A 600 -25.62 16.94 12.34
CA THR A 600 -24.67 15.91 12.71
C THR A 600 -24.03 15.32 11.45
N GLN A 601 -22.70 15.25 11.42
CA GLN A 601 -21.95 14.51 10.43
C GLN A 601 -21.38 13.25 11.08
N LEU A 602 -21.85 12.08 10.67
CA LEU A 602 -21.29 10.80 11.03
C LEU A 602 -20.28 10.38 9.97
N ASN A 603 -19.01 10.72 10.20
CA ASN A 603 -17.90 10.46 9.29
C ASN A 603 -17.09 9.21 9.65
N GLY A 604 -17.34 8.61 10.82
CA GLY A 604 -16.71 7.37 11.25
C GLY A 604 -17.37 6.74 12.48
N GLY A 605 -17.24 5.41 12.58
CA GLY A 605 -17.61 4.64 13.77
C GLY A 605 -19.11 4.58 14.02
N THR A 606 -19.48 4.54 15.30
CA THR A 606 -20.86 4.35 15.76
C THR A 606 -21.38 5.59 16.48
N LEU A 607 -22.62 5.97 16.19
CA LEU A 607 -23.39 6.96 16.93
C LEU A 607 -24.62 6.30 17.54
N VAL A 608 -24.80 6.46 18.85
CA VAL A 608 -25.94 5.89 19.60
C VAL A 608 -26.83 7.02 20.09
N ALA A 609 -28.09 7.04 19.65
CA ALA A 609 -29.09 8.01 20.07
C ALA A 609 -29.88 7.50 21.29
N GLY A 610 -29.96 8.32 22.35
CA GLY A 610 -30.73 8.02 23.56
C GLY A 610 -31.97 8.89 23.78
N SER A 611 -32.24 9.84 22.87
CA SER A 611 -33.43 10.69 22.90
C SER A 611 -33.90 11.04 21.49
N ASP A 612 -35.15 11.49 21.35
CA ASP A 612 -35.74 11.89 20.07
C ASP A 612 -35.02 13.08 19.41
N THR A 613 -34.33 13.91 20.20
CA THR A 613 -33.52 15.04 19.69
C THR A 613 -32.02 14.83 19.91
N ALA A 614 -31.57 13.58 20.09
CA ALA A 614 -30.15 13.27 20.32
C ALA A 614 -29.23 13.77 19.19
N LEU A 615 -29.74 13.89 17.96
CA LEU A 615 -28.98 14.38 16.81
C LEU A 615 -29.11 15.91 16.58
N GLY A 616 -29.64 16.64 17.56
CA GLY A 616 -29.92 18.06 17.42
C GLY A 616 -31.08 18.34 16.46
N LEU A 617 -31.16 19.57 15.95
CA LEU A 617 -32.27 20.04 15.11
C LEU A 617 -31.95 20.02 13.61
N GLY A 618 -30.67 19.85 13.24
CA GLY A 618 -30.21 19.83 11.84
C GLY A 618 -30.30 18.45 11.19
N ALA A 619 -29.79 18.32 9.97
CA ALA A 619 -29.73 17.04 9.27
C ALA A 619 -28.63 16.11 9.84
N LEU A 620 -28.83 14.79 9.72
CA LEU A 620 -27.78 13.79 9.85
C LEU A 620 -27.20 13.49 8.45
N SER A 621 -25.90 13.70 8.26
CA SER A 621 -25.17 13.25 7.06
C SER A 621 -24.25 12.09 7.43
N THR A 622 -24.23 11.03 6.62
CA THR A 622 -23.49 9.79 6.91
C THR A 622 -22.52 9.44 5.80
N GLN A 623 -21.32 8.98 6.16
CA GLN A 623 -20.33 8.43 5.24
C GLN A 623 -20.40 6.91 5.17
N GLY A 624 -19.74 6.31 4.18
CA GLY A 624 -19.70 4.87 4.02
C GLY A 624 -19.04 4.16 5.22
N GLY A 625 -19.63 3.04 5.64
CA GLY A 625 -19.08 2.19 6.71
C GLY A 625 -19.39 2.69 8.13
N THR A 626 -20.35 3.62 8.27
CA THR A 626 -20.76 4.15 9.57
C THR A 626 -21.98 3.43 10.13
N THR A 627 -22.17 3.53 11.46
CA THR A 627 -23.28 2.88 12.17
C THR A 627 -24.07 3.87 13.00
N LEU A 628 -25.40 3.87 12.83
CA LEU A 628 -26.35 4.52 13.74
C LEU A 628 -27.07 3.44 14.55
N ASP A 629 -27.18 3.66 15.85
CA ASP A 629 -27.92 2.79 16.77
C ASP A 629 -28.73 3.64 17.77
N SER A 630 -29.52 2.98 18.60
CA SER A 630 -30.20 3.60 19.73
C SER A 630 -30.13 2.71 20.97
N ASN A 631 -30.03 3.33 22.16
CA ASN A 631 -30.02 2.61 23.44
C ASN A 631 -31.38 2.65 24.16
N THR A 632 -32.38 3.26 23.51
CA THR A 632 -33.79 3.25 23.87
C THR A 632 -34.61 3.40 22.59
N ALA A 633 -35.92 3.20 22.65
CA ALA A 633 -36.79 3.50 21.52
C ALA A 633 -36.78 5.02 21.25
N VAL A 634 -36.48 5.43 20.02
CA VAL A 634 -36.38 6.85 19.64
C VAL A 634 -37.06 7.13 18.29
N ASN A 635 -37.59 8.35 18.15
CA ASN A 635 -38.07 8.92 16.90
C ASN A 635 -37.23 10.12 16.49
N LEU A 636 -36.37 9.92 15.50
CA LEU A 636 -35.49 10.94 14.96
C LEU A 636 -36.20 11.66 13.80
N ALA A 637 -36.54 12.94 14.03
CA ALA A 637 -37.16 13.81 13.03
C ALA A 637 -36.17 14.40 12.02
N ASN A 638 -34.86 14.20 12.24
CA ASN A 638 -33.79 14.71 11.41
C ASN A 638 -33.91 14.19 9.97
N ALA A 639 -33.68 15.05 8.98
CA ALA A 639 -33.41 14.58 7.62
C ALA A 639 -32.10 13.77 7.63
N VAL A 640 -32.06 12.65 6.90
CA VAL A 640 -30.88 11.78 6.81
C VAL A 640 -30.35 11.80 5.38
N VAL A 641 -29.05 12.09 5.22
CA VAL A 641 -28.35 12.12 3.94
C VAL A 641 -27.33 10.98 3.90
N LEU A 642 -27.51 10.03 2.99
CA LEU A 642 -26.67 8.86 2.79
C LEU A 642 -25.61 9.14 1.70
N ASN A 643 -24.44 9.67 2.11
CA ASN A 643 -23.31 9.85 1.20
C ASN A 643 -22.52 8.54 0.98
N GLY A 644 -22.76 7.53 1.81
CA GLY A 644 -22.31 6.15 1.63
C GLY A 644 -23.20 5.19 2.41
N SER A 645 -22.88 3.89 2.41
CA SER A 645 -23.68 2.89 3.12
C SER A 645 -23.70 3.13 4.63
N LEU A 646 -24.90 3.22 5.20
CA LEU A 646 -25.18 3.36 6.63
C LEU A 646 -25.70 2.05 7.20
N THR A 647 -25.11 1.59 8.30
CA THR A 647 -25.66 0.48 9.09
C THR A 647 -26.58 1.02 10.19
N LEU A 648 -27.75 0.41 10.32
CA LEU A 648 -28.64 0.57 11.48
C LEU A 648 -28.52 -0.69 12.33
N ALA A 649 -27.82 -0.61 13.47
CA ALA A 649 -27.47 -1.79 14.25
C ALA A 649 -28.69 -2.49 14.88
N GLY A 650 -29.71 -1.71 15.26
CA GLY A 650 -31.02 -2.22 15.66
C GLY A 650 -31.03 -2.83 17.07
N SER A 651 -30.32 -2.21 18.02
CA SER A 651 -30.40 -2.56 19.43
C SER A 651 -31.77 -2.24 20.03
N HIS A 652 -32.37 -1.11 19.64
CA HIS A 652 -33.73 -0.70 20.05
C HIS A 652 -34.53 -0.21 18.84
N ASP A 653 -35.84 -0.01 19.05
CA ASP A 653 -36.73 0.47 17.99
C ASP A 653 -36.30 1.88 17.56
N LEU A 654 -36.19 2.06 16.24
CA LEU A 654 -35.72 3.31 15.64
C LEU A 654 -36.76 3.78 14.62
N THR A 655 -37.33 4.96 14.83
CA THR A 655 -38.14 5.65 13.82
C THR A 655 -37.33 6.75 13.17
N LEU A 656 -37.25 6.74 11.84
CA LEU A 656 -36.76 7.85 11.02
C LEU A 656 -37.97 8.53 10.38
N SER A 657 -38.38 9.66 10.96
CA SER A 657 -39.56 10.41 10.50
C SER A 657 -39.21 11.56 9.56
N GLY A 658 -37.96 12.00 9.55
CA GLY A 658 -37.42 12.92 8.53
C GLY A 658 -37.18 12.23 7.18
N VAL A 659 -36.90 13.03 6.15
CA VAL A 659 -36.59 12.53 4.80
C VAL A 659 -35.21 11.86 4.78
N VAL A 660 -35.16 10.61 4.34
CA VAL A 660 -33.92 9.89 3.99
C VAL A 660 -33.63 10.09 2.50
N SER A 661 -32.42 10.53 2.17
CA SER A 661 -31.98 10.92 0.83
C SER A 661 -30.56 10.43 0.53
N GLY A 662 -30.08 10.58 -0.71
CA GLY A 662 -28.73 10.20 -1.12
C GLY A 662 -28.65 8.87 -1.88
N ASN A 663 -27.44 8.44 -2.20
CA ASN A 663 -27.19 7.26 -3.05
C ASN A 663 -26.64 6.06 -2.26
N GLY A 664 -26.25 6.26 -0.99
CA GLY A 664 -25.78 5.19 -0.13
C GLY A 664 -26.86 4.16 0.19
N GLU A 665 -26.42 2.96 0.56
CA GLU A 665 -27.31 1.89 1.04
C GLU A 665 -27.73 2.13 2.50
N LEU A 666 -28.88 1.58 2.87
CA LEU A 666 -29.33 1.53 4.25
C LEU A 666 -29.41 0.06 4.68
N ASN A 667 -28.58 -0.34 5.64
CA ASN A 667 -28.43 -1.72 6.08
C ASN A 667 -29.02 -1.91 7.48
N LYS A 668 -30.25 -2.42 7.56
CA LYS A 668 -30.94 -2.71 8.82
C LYS A 668 -30.54 -4.08 9.36
N GLN A 669 -29.94 -4.08 10.55
CA GLN A 669 -29.55 -5.25 11.34
C GLN A 669 -30.26 -5.26 12.69
N GLY A 670 -29.95 -6.22 13.55
CA GLY A 670 -30.58 -6.37 14.87
C GLY A 670 -32.03 -6.83 14.81
N ALA A 671 -32.60 -7.14 15.97
CA ALA A 671 -33.95 -7.70 16.10
C ALA A 671 -35.04 -6.61 16.11
N SER A 672 -34.72 -5.41 16.59
CA SER A 672 -35.67 -4.32 16.82
C SER A 672 -36.27 -3.75 15.55
N GLU A 673 -37.36 -3.00 15.65
CA GLU A 673 -38.08 -2.45 14.51
C GLU A 673 -37.44 -1.16 13.98
N LEU A 674 -37.23 -1.09 12.67
CA LEU A 674 -37.00 0.17 11.97
C LEU A 674 -38.32 0.67 11.38
N THR A 675 -38.73 1.89 11.72
CA THR A 675 -39.86 2.56 11.09
C THR A 675 -39.37 3.68 10.19
N LEU A 676 -39.77 3.67 8.91
CA LEU A 676 -39.60 4.79 7.99
C LEU A 676 -40.96 5.45 7.77
N SER A 677 -41.10 6.71 8.17
CA SER A 677 -42.36 7.46 8.00
C SER A 677 -42.21 8.76 7.19
N GLY A 678 -40.99 9.14 6.84
CA GLY A 678 -40.72 10.28 5.96
C GLY A 678 -40.99 9.98 4.49
N ASN A 679 -41.19 11.03 3.69
CA ASN A 679 -41.26 10.93 2.23
C ASN A 679 -39.84 10.81 1.66
N ASN A 680 -39.36 9.58 1.50
CA ASN A 680 -37.95 9.31 1.26
C ASN A 680 -37.57 9.41 -0.22
N THR A 681 -36.31 9.79 -0.50
CA THR A 681 -35.79 10.01 -1.86
C THR A 681 -34.46 9.31 -2.13
N PHE A 682 -33.93 8.53 -1.18
CA PHE A 682 -32.70 7.76 -1.39
C PHE A 682 -32.86 6.74 -2.53
N SER A 683 -31.76 6.50 -3.25
CA SER A 683 -31.74 5.63 -4.43
C SER A 683 -30.97 4.32 -4.21
N GLY A 684 -30.14 4.25 -3.16
CA GLY A 684 -29.46 3.02 -2.76
C GLY A 684 -30.43 1.96 -2.23
N ALA A 685 -29.94 0.72 -2.10
CA ALA A 685 -30.76 -0.37 -1.58
C ALA A 685 -31.04 -0.19 -0.07
N LEU A 686 -32.25 -0.55 0.35
CA LEU A 686 -32.57 -0.86 1.74
C LEU A 686 -32.46 -2.38 1.93
N ASN A 687 -31.42 -2.81 2.65
CA ASN A 687 -31.23 -4.20 3.02
C ASN A 687 -31.74 -4.44 4.43
N VAL A 688 -32.82 -5.20 4.57
CA VAL A 688 -33.30 -5.70 5.86
C VAL A 688 -32.67 -7.06 6.09
N LEU A 689 -31.53 -7.07 6.77
CA LEU A 689 -30.73 -8.27 7.02
C LEU A 689 -31.31 -9.10 8.17
N SER A 690 -31.93 -8.43 9.16
CA SER A 690 -32.64 -9.05 10.27
C SER A 690 -33.70 -8.12 10.88
N GLY A 691 -34.61 -8.70 11.67
CA GLY A 691 -35.60 -7.95 12.44
C GLY A 691 -36.79 -7.47 11.60
N LYS A 692 -37.39 -6.35 12.01
CA LYS A 692 -38.60 -5.80 11.40
C LYS A 692 -38.34 -4.44 10.74
N LEU A 693 -38.96 -4.23 9.58
CA LEU A 693 -39.13 -2.94 8.92
C LEU A 693 -40.62 -2.57 8.89
N SER A 694 -40.96 -1.32 9.19
CA SER A 694 -42.30 -0.76 8.98
C SER A 694 -42.22 0.50 8.14
N LEU A 695 -43.05 0.56 7.11
CA LEU A 695 -43.11 1.65 6.13
C LEU A 695 -44.43 2.36 6.30
N ILE A 696 -44.40 3.55 6.88
CA ILE A 696 -45.62 4.29 7.22
C ILE A 696 -45.80 5.45 6.26
N GLY A 697 -46.89 5.41 5.50
CA GLY A 697 -47.28 6.49 4.58
C GLY A 697 -46.89 6.22 3.13
N ASN A 698 -47.21 7.19 2.28
CA ASN A 698 -46.93 7.09 0.85
C ASN A 698 -45.46 7.45 0.62
N THR A 699 -44.73 6.68 -0.20
CA THR A 699 -43.32 6.93 -0.56
C THR A 699 -42.29 6.79 0.59
N ALA A 700 -42.59 5.99 1.62
CA ALA A 700 -41.64 5.66 2.69
C ALA A 700 -40.35 4.96 2.20
N LEU A 701 -40.32 4.41 0.99
CA LEU A 701 -39.10 3.88 0.33
C LEU A 701 -38.61 4.70 -0.86
N GLY A 702 -39.27 5.81 -1.19
CA GLY A 702 -38.98 6.56 -2.41
C GLY A 702 -39.12 5.68 -3.66
N ASN A 703 -38.00 5.41 -4.33
CA ASN A 703 -37.89 4.45 -5.45
C ASN A 703 -36.72 3.46 -5.23
N ALA A 704 -36.38 3.16 -3.99
CA ALA A 704 -35.25 2.30 -3.66
C ALA A 704 -35.46 0.83 -4.07
N HIS A 705 -34.37 0.07 -4.09
CA HIS A 705 -34.42 -1.40 -4.08
C HIS A 705 -34.63 -1.87 -2.64
N LEU A 706 -35.65 -2.70 -2.39
CA LEU A 706 -35.86 -3.37 -1.11
C LEU A 706 -35.36 -4.82 -1.16
N ASN A 707 -34.49 -5.19 -0.24
CA ASN A 707 -34.07 -6.56 -0.01
C ASN A 707 -34.49 -7.02 1.39
N VAL A 708 -35.28 -8.09 1.50
CA VAL A 708 -35.73 -8.64 2.79
C VAL A 708 -35.15 -10.05 2.97
N ALA A 709 -34.17 -10.21 3.86
CA ALA A 709 -33.51 -11.49 4.09
C ALA A 709 -34.43 -12.52 4.78
N ASN A 710 -34.07 -13.81 4.74
CA ASN A 710 -34.86 -14.95 5.21
C ASN A 710 -35.46 -14.80 6.61
N ASN A 711 -34.74 -14.15 7.53
CA ASN A 711 -35.15 -13.96 8.93
C ASN A 711 -35.62 -12.52 9.23
N ALA A 712 -35.92 -11.76 8.19
CA ALA A 712 -36.43 -10.41 8.30
C ALA A 712 -37.90 -10.35 7.86
N SER A 713 -38.59 -9.33 8.37
CA SER A 713 -39.94 -9.02 7.92
C SER A 713 -40.09 -7.53 7.62
N ALA A 714 -40.96 -7.21 6.67
CA ALA A 714 -41.32 -5.83 6.35
C ALA A 714 -42.85 -5.67 6.33
N SER A 715 -43.36 -4.58 6.88
CA SER A 715 -44.77 -4.19 6.84
C SER A 715 -44.93 -2.91 6.02
N VAL A 716 -45.84 -2.93 5.05
CA VAL A 716 -46.13 -1.81 4.15
C VAL A 716 -47.48 -1.20 4.52
N PHE A 717 -47.46 0.09 4.86
CA PHE A 717 -48.65 0.92 5.02
C PHE A 717 -48.67 2.01 3.94
N GLY A 718 -49.82 2.24 3.30
CA GLY A 718 -49.96 3.23 2.24
C GLY A 718 -49.41 2.77 0.88
N VAL A 719 -49.06 3.72 0.00
CA VAL A 719 -48.61 3.44 -1.37
C VAL A 719 -47.09 3.61 -1.50
N ASN A 720 -46.39 2.52 -1.80
CA ASN A 720 -44.92 2.51 -1.91
C ASN A 720 -44.46 1.95 -3.26
N ASN A 721 -43.49 2.64 -3.87
CA ASN A 721 -42.97 2.31 -5.20
C ASN A 721 -41.52 1.82 -5.08
N LEU A 722 -41.26 0.60 -5.54
CA LEU A 722 -39.92 0.00 -5.49
C LEU A 722 -39.33 -0.09 -6.89
N ASN A 723 -38.04 0.19 -7.00
CA ASN A 723 -37.28 -0.17 -8.19
C ASN A 723 -37.22 -1.70 -8.33
N ALA A 724 -36.72 -2.38 -7.30
CA ALA A 724 -36.59 -3.83 -7.25
C ALA A 724 -37.01 -4.39 -5.88
N LEU A 725 -37.49 -5.63 -5.86
CA LEU A 725 -37.82 -6.39 -4.65
C LEU A 725 -37.10 -7.75 -4.67
N THR A 726 -36.24 -7.99 -3.68
CA THR A 726 -35.44 -9.22 -3.56
C THR A 726 -35.41 -9.80 -2.15
N GLY A 727 -34.89 -11.02 -2.03
CA GLY A 727 -34.72 -11.72 -0.76
C GLY A 727 -35.81 -12.78 -0.51
N SER A 728 -35.77 -13.38 0.68
CA SER A 728 -36.58 -14.54 1.07
C SER A 728 -37.42 -14.35 2.34
N GLY A 729 -37.41 -13.15 2.93
CA GLY A 729 -38.16 -12.84 4.15
C GLY A 729 -39.67 -12.69 3.93
N ALA A 730 -40.38 -12.26 4.97
CA ALA A 730 -41.83 -12.05 4.90
C ALA A 730 -42.17 -10.58 4.65
N LEU A 731 -43.13 -10.33 3.78
CA LEU A 731 -43.70 -9.01 3.51
C LEU A 731 -45.18 -9.01 3.85
N LEU A 732 -45.62 -8.04 4.65
CA LEU A 732 -47.01 -7.82 5.02
C LEU A 732 -47.52 -6.53 4.37
N LEU A 733 -48.59 -6.62 3.57
CA LEU A 733 -49.29 -5.48 3.00
C LEU A 733 -50.54 -5.20 3.83
N ALA A 734 -50.56 -4.09 4.55
CA ALA A 734 -51.70 -3.72 5.39
C ALA A 734 -52.94 -3.37 4.54
N ALA A 735 -54.12 -3.46 5.14
CA ALA A 735 -55.38 -3.10 4.47
C ALA A 735 -55.30 -1.66 3.91
N GLY A 736 -55.76 -1.48 2.66
CA GLY A 736 -55.72 -0.19 1.97
C GLY A 736 -54.33 0.24 1.47
N SER A 737 -53.30 -0.62 1.61
CA SER A 737 -51.94 -0.34 1.14
C SER A 737 -51.69 -0.93 -0.24
N THR A 738 -50.83 -0.30 -1.02
CA THR A 738 -50.43 -0.77 -2.35
C THR A 738 -48.92 -0.79 -2.45
N LEU A 739 -48.35 -1.94 -2.81
CA LEU A 739 -46.94 -2.07 -3.16
C LEU A 739 -46.78 -2.12 -4.67
N GLN A 740 -46.04 -1.16 -5.24
CA GLN A 740 -45.66 -1.18 -6.65
C GLN A 740 -44.21 -1.65 -6.80
N VAL A 741 -43.95 -2.59 -7.71
CA VAL A 741 -42.61 -3.15 -7.96
C VAL A 741 -42.20 -3.03 -9.43
N GLY A 742 -40.90 -2.83 -9.69
CA GLY A 742 -40.38 -2.70 -11.06
C GLY A 742 -40.33 -1.26 -11.56
N ALA A 743 -40.35 -0.26 -10.67
CA ALA A 743 -40.08 1.12 -11.04
C ALA A 743 -38.74 1.20 -11.81
N ARG A 744 -38.62 2.15 -12.74
CA ARG A 744 -37.46 2.28 -13.65
C ARG A 744 -37.14 1.04 -14.51
N GLY A 745 -38.00 0.03 -14.53
CA GLY A 745 -37.86 -1.16 -15.37
C GLY A 745 -36.87 -2.21 -14.86
N ALA A 746 -36.52 -2.20 -13.56
CA ALA A 746 -35.66 -3.24 -13.00
C ALA A 746 -36.33 -4.62 -13.02
N SER A 747 -35.50 -5.66 -13.16
CA SER A 747 -35.91 -7.04 -13.01
C SER A 747 -35.40 -7.61 -11.69
N SER A 748 -36.23 -8.35 -10.97
CA SER A 748 -35.88 -8.89 -9.65
C SER A 748 -36.60 -10.20 -9.33
N VAL A 749 -36.04 -10.95 -8.39
CA VAL A 749 -36.57 -12.23 -7.89
C VAL A 749 -36.79 -12.09 -6.39
N TYR A 750 -38.01 -12.41 -5.94
CA TYR A 750 -38.37 -12.47 -4.53
C TYR A 750 -38.77 -13.90 -4.18
N ASP A 751 -37.99 -14.52 -3.30
CA ASP A 751 -38.21 -15.89 -2.82
C ASP A 751 -39.09 -15.91 -1.56
N GLY A 752 -39.35 -14.73 -0.99
CA GLY A 752 -40.15 -14.53 0.20
C GLY A 752 -41.65 -14.55 -0.04
N SER A 753 -42.40 -14.48 1.07
CA SER A 753 -43.87 -14.41 1.03
C SER A 753 -44.37 -12.96 1.02
N ILE A 754 -45.41 -12.66 0.25
CA ILE A 754 -46.13 -11.37 0.28
C ILE A 754 -47.56 -11.63 0.72
N ASN A 755 -47.94 -11.17 1.91
CA ASN A 755 -49.21 -11.52 2.54
C ASN A 755 -49.98 -10.27 2.99
N GLY A 756 -51.27 -10.40 3.27
CA GLY A 756 -52.11 -9.38 3.88
C GLY A 756 -53.15 -8.77 2.93
N ALA A 757 -53.97 -7.87 3.48
CA ALA A 757 -55.14 -7.30 2.82
C ALA A 757 -54.85 -6.19 1.81
N GLY A 758 -53.58 -5.83 1.59
CA GLY A 758 -53.17 -4.84 0.61
C GLY A 758 -53.12 -5.37 -0.83
N HIS A 759 -52.71 -4.50 -1.75
CA HIS A 759 -52.65 -4.76 -3.20
C HIS A 759 -51.19 -4.77 -3.69
N LEU A 760 -50.89 -5.65 -4.66
CA LEU A 760 -49.57 -5.71 -5.32
C LEU A 760 -49.70 -5.25 -6.78
N THR A 761 -48.83 -4.35 -7.24
CA THR A 761 -48.81 -3.90 -8.64
C THR A 761 -47.42 -4.07 -9.25
N LYS A 762 -47.31 -4.83 -10.34
CA LYS A 762 -46.10 -4.88 -11.18
C LYS A 762 -46.15 -3.78 -12.24
N ILE A 763 -45.18 -2.86 -12.19
CA ILE A 763 -45.01 -1.72 -13.09
C ILE A 763 -43.66 -1.79 -13.82
N GLY A 764 -43.46 -0.90 -14.80
CA GLY A 764 -42.22 -0.80 -15.57
C GLY A 764 -41.94 -2.00 -16.48
N SER A 765 -40.97 -1.87 -17.38
CA SER A 765 -40.69 -2.86 -18.44
C SER A 765 -40.00 -4.15 -17.95
N GLY A 766 -39.42 -4.15 -16.75
CA GLY A 766 -38.67 -5.29 -16.21
C GLY A 766 -39.53 -6.50 -15.80
N LYS A 767 -38.88 -7.55 -15.31
CA LYS A 767 -39.49 -8.81 -14.86
C LYS A 767 -39.42 -8.94 -13.34
N GLN A 768 -40.55 -9.13 -12.66
CA GLN A 768 -40.59 -9.58 -11.26
C GLN A 768 -40.90 -11.07 -11.21
N VAL A 769 -40.09 -11.85 -10.50
CA VAL A 769 -40.36 -13.25 -10.19
C VAL A 769 -40.77 -13.37 -8.73
N LEU A 770 -41.86 -14.08 -8.45
CA LEU A 770 -42.29 -14.45 -7.11
C LEU A 770 -42.18 -15.97 -6.96
N ASN A 771 -41.25 -16.43 -6.12
CA ASN A 771 -41.02 -17.85 -5.85
C ASN A 771 -41.63 -18.30 -4.50
N GLY A 772 -41.96 -17.37 -3.61
CA GLY A 772 -42.58 -17.69 -2.32
C GLY A 772 -44.11 -17.72 -2.37
N ASN A 773 -44.69 -18.38 -1.37
CA ASN A 773 -46.15 -18.47 -1.21
C ASN A 773 -46.69 -17.15 -0.66
N SER A 774 -47.65 -16.54 -1.35
CA SER A 774 -48.11 -15.18 -1.12
C SER A 774 -49.64 -15.10 -1.04
N THR A 775 -50.16 -14.46 0.01
CA THR A 775 -51.60 -14.24 0.24
C THR A 775 -51.98 -12.76 0.17
N VAL A 776 -51.97 -12.18 -1.03
CA VAL A 776 -52.29 -10.75 -1.27
C VAL A 776 -53.81 -10.56 -1.47
N GLU A 777 -54.57 -10.45 -0.39
CA GLU A 777 -56.04 -10.50 -0.43
C GLU A 777 -56.67 -9.32 -1.22
N GLY A 778 -55.98 -8.17 -1.28
CA GLY A 778 -56.43 -7.00 -2.04
C GLY A 778 -56.22 -7.12 -3.56
N GLY A 779 -55.69 -8.23 -4.06
CA GLY A 779 -55.48 -8.47 -5.50
C GLY A 779 -54.08 -8.15 -6.00
N THR A 780 -53.81 -8.53 -7.25
CA THR A 780 -52.53 -8.28 -7.93
C THR A 780 -52.76 -7.74 -9.33
N THR A 781 -52.11 -6.63 -9.67
CA THR A 781 -52.17 -6.02 -11.01
C THR A 781 -50.82 -6.12 -11.71
N VAL A 782 -50.80 -6.57 -12.96
CA VAL A 782 -49.64 -6.47 -13.86
C VAL A 782 -49.89 -5.34 -14.84
N ALA A 783 -49.47 -4.14 -14.47
CA ALA A 783 -49.70 -2.93 -15.27
C ALA A 783 -48.71 -2.80 -16.44
N ALA A 784 -47.47 -3.28 -16.28
CA ALA A 784 -46.44 -3.29 -17.33
C ALA A 784 -45.33 -4.32 -17.05
N GLY A 785 -44.59 -4.67 -18.11
CA GLY A 785 -43.48 -5.63 -18.04
C GLY A 785 -43.99 -7.04 -17.75
N SER A 786 -43.21 -7.83 -17.00
CA SER A 786 -43.55 -9.23 -16.70
C SER A 786 -43.66 -9.52 -15.21
N LEU A 787 -44.74 -10.18 -14.79
CA LEU A 787 -44.84 -10.85 -13.50
C LEU A 787 -44.79 -12.36 -13.72
N ILE A 788 -43.88 -13.05 -13.03
CA ILE A 788 -43.70 -14.50 -13.12
C ILE A 788 -43.98 -15.13 -11.77
N ILE A 789 -44.96 -16.03 -11.71
CA ILE A 789 -45.30 -16.81 -10.52
C ILE A 789 -44.65 -18.19 -10.64
N GLY A 790 -43.69 -18.48 -9.75
CA GLY A 790 -42.87 -19.67 -9.81
C GLY A 790 -41.91 -19.66 -11.00
N GLY A 791 -40.71 -19.10 -10.77
CA GLY A 791 -39.57 -19.23 -11.68
C GLY A 791 -38.88 -20.60 -11.54
N ALA A 792 -37.77 -20.81 -12.26
CA ALA A 792 -37.08 -22.11 -12.31
C ALA A 792 -36.70 -22.70 -10.94
N ALA A 793 -36.46 -21.86 -9.94
CA ALA A 793 -36.09 -22.26 -8.58
C ALA A 793 -37.29 -22.43 -7.63
N GLY A 794 -38.50 -22.03 -8.02
CA GLY A 794 -39.67 -21.90 -7.14
C GLY A 794 -40.95 -22.43 -7.78
N SER A 795 -40.90 -23.61 -8.39
CA SER A 795 -42.05 -24.17 -9.13
C SER A 795 -43.32 -24.37 -8.31
N ASN A 796 -43.20 -24.46 -6.99
CA ASN A 796 -44.34 -24.60 -6.07
C ASN A 796 -44.85 -23.26 -5.53
N ALA A 797 -44.40 -22.12 -6.06
CA ALA A 797 -44.88 -20.81 -5.65
C ALA A 797 -46.40 -20.71 -5.83
N ASN A 798 -47.08 -20.15 -4.83
CA ASN A 798 -48.52 -19.92 -4.85
C ASN A 798 -48.83 -18.43 -4.67
N LEU A 799 -49.70 -17.88 -5.51
CA LEU A 799 -50.30 -16.55 -5.34
C LEU A 799 -51.81 -16.70 -5.11
N ALA A 800 -52.29 -16.34 -3.92
CA ALA A 800 -53.69 -16.57 -3.53
C ALA A 800 -54.70 -15.53 -4.05
N SER A 801 -54.25 -14.56 -4.85
CA SER A 801 -55.01 -13.37 -5.24
C SER A 801 -55.54 -13.46 -6.68
N ASN A 802 -56.56 -12.65 -6.98
CA ASN A 802 -56.94 -12.38 -8.37
C ASN A 802 -55.82 -11.57 -9.05
N VAL A 803 -55.58 -11.84 -10.34
CA VAL A 803 -54.54 -11.20 -11.15
C VAL A 803 -55.13 -10.51 -12.37
N ASP A 804 -55.04 -9.18 -12.41
CA ASP A 804 -55.44 -8.36 -13.56
C ASP A 804 -54.20 -8.00 -14.40
N VAL A 805 -54.22 -8.32 -15.69
CA VAL A 805 -53.09 -8.10 -16.61
C VAL A 805 -53.47 -7.05 -17.66
N ALA A 806 -52.77 -5.90 -17.65
CA ALA A 806 -53.03 -4.79 -18.54
C ALA A 806 -52.50 -5.02 -19.97
N MET A 807 -52.93 -4.15 -20.89
CA MET A 807 -52.49 -4.17 -22.29
C MET A 807 -50.95 -4.08 -22.37
N GLY A 808 -50.32 -4.99 -23.11
CA GLY A 808 -48.87 -5.05 -23.30
C GLY A 808 -48.08 -5.65 -22.12
N ALA A 809 -48.74 -5.98 -21.00
CA ALA A 809 -48.12 -6.65 -19.88
C ALA A 809 -48.15 -8.18 -20.03
N ILE A 810 -47.26 -8.87 -19.30
CA ILE A 810 -47.06 -10.31 -19.38
C ILE A 810 -47.22 -10.92 -17.98
N LEU A 811 -48.11 -11.89 -17.85
CA LEU A 811 -48.15 -12.81 -16.71
C LEU A 811 -47.59 -14.16 -17.14
N GLY A 812 -46.77 -14.81 -16.32
CA GLY A 812 -46.20 -16.11 -16.66
C GLY A 812 -45.70 -16.93 -15.49
N GLY A 813 -44.90 -17.96 -15.79
CA GLY A 813 -44.34 -18.89 -14.80
C GLY A 813 -45.09 -20.22 -14.71
N HIS A 814 -44.71 -21.06 -13.76
CA HIS A 814 -45.23 -22.42 -13.60
C HIS A 814 -45.66 -22.75 -12.17
N GLY A 815 -45.95 -21.70 -11.37
CA GLY A 815 -46.55 -21.82 -10.05
C GLY A 815 -48.07 -22.05 -10.08
N THR A 816 -48.72 -21.69 -8.97
CA THR A 816 -50.16 -21.74 -8.81
C THR A 816 -50.72 -20.35 -8.52
N ILE A 817 -51.84 -19.99 -9.15
CA ILE A 817 -52.64 -18.80 -8.85
C ILE A 817 -54.00 -19.28 -8.36
N ASN A 818 -54.36 -19.01 -7.10
CA ASN A 818 -55.64 -19.49 -6.56
C ASN A 818 -56.83 -18.57 -6.88
N GLY A 819 -56.59 -17.33 -7.31
CA GLY A 819 -57.63 -16.41 -7.75
C GLY A 819 -57.91 -16.50 -9.24
N ASP A 820 -58.76 -15.58 -9.71
CA ASP A 820 -59.09 -15.41 -11.12
C ASP A 820 -57.96 -14.67 -11.86
N ILE A 821 -57.79 -14.94 -13.17
CA ILE A 821 -56.90 -14.19 -14.05
C ILE A 821 -57.73 -13.43 -15.08
N ASN A 822 -57.61 -12.11 -15.12
CA ASN A 822 -58.26 -11.26 -16.13
C ASN A 822 -57.22 -10.63 -17.05
N LEU A 823 -57.27 -10.94 -18.34
CA LEU A 823 -56.36 -10.41 -19.35
C LEU A 823 -57.06 -9.34 -20.20
N ALA A 824 -56.54 -8.11 -20.19
CA ALA A 824 -57.01 -7.04 -21.07
C ALA A 824 -56.69 -7.33 -22.55
N SER A 825 -57.34 -6.60 -23.46
CA SER A 825 -56.96 -6.64 -24.89
C SER A 825 -55.46 -6.30 -25.03
N GLY A 826 -54.70 -7.11 -25.77
CA GLY A 826 -53.25 -6.96 -25.93
C GLY A 826 -52.40 -7.41 -24.73
N ALA A 827 -52.98 -7.93 -23.65
CA ALA A 827 -52.24 -8.57 -22.56
C ALA A 827 -51.76 -9.97 -22.96
N THR A 828 -50.68 -10.46 -22.34
CA THR A 828 -50.11 -11.78 -22.64
C THR A 828 -50.11 -12.68 -21.41
N LEU A 829 -50.62 -13.91 -21.56
CA LEU A 829 -50.36 -15.02 -20.66
C LEU A 829 -49.26 -15.90 -21.28
N ASN A 830 -48.16 -16.08 -20.57
CA ASN A 830 -46.98 -16.83 -21.00
C ASN A 830 -46.63 -17.88 -19.93
N PRO A 831 -47.39 -18.98 -19.82
CA PRO A 831 -47.05 -20.08 -18.91
C PRO A 831 -45.62 -20.56 -19.17
N GLY A 832 -44.88 -20.88 -18.11
CA GLY A 832 -43.52 -21.41 -18.20
C GLY A 832 -42.39 -20.39 -18.16
N ASN A 833 -41.16 -20.93 -18.21
CA ASN A 833 -39.87 -20.27 -18.39
C ASN A 833 -38.92 -21.37 -18.90
N SER A 834 -39.14 -21.85 -20.13
CA SER A 834 -39.12 -23.27 -20.57
C SER A 834 -40.47 -23.97 -20.35
N ILE A 835 -40.66 -25.13 -21.01
CA ILE A 835 -41.86 -25.97 -20.93
C ILE A 835 -42.27 -26.25 -19.47
N GLY A 836 -43.38 -25.68 -19.04
CA GLY A 836 -43.91 -25.77 -17.67
C GLY A 836 -45.44 -25.75 -17.59
N THR A 837 -45.99 -25.89 -16.39
CA THR A 837 -47.44 -25.83 -16.16
C THR A 837 -47.78 -24.72 -15.19
N LEU A 838 -48.61 -23.75 -15.60
CA LEU A 838 -49.22 -22.77 -14.70
C LEU A 838 -50.58 -23.31 -14.22
N ASN A 839 -50.78 -23.41 -12.90
CA ASN A 839 -52.06 -23.85 -12.34
C ASN A 839 -52.88 -22.64 -11.90
N VAL A 840 -54.18 -22.66 -12.17
CA VAL A 840 -55.12 -21.58 -11.86
C VAL A 840 -56.36 -22.19 -11.22
N ALA A 841 -56.62 -21.87 -9.95
CA ALA A 841 -57.78 -22.42 -9.26
C ALA A 841 -59.08 -21.68 -9.64
N GLY A 842 -58.98 -20.38 -9.93
CA GLY A 842 -60.09 -19.52 -10.36
C GLY A 842 -60.39 -19.58 -11.85
N ASP A 843 -61.19 -18.61 -12.29
CA ASP A 843 -61.55 -18.40 -13.70
C ASP A 843 -60.40 -17.73 -14.47
N ILE A 844 -60.31 -17.97 -15.78
CA ILE A 844 -59.39 -17.24 -16.68
C ILE A 844 -60.20 -16.52 -17.76
N ASN A 845 -60.15 -15.19 -17.77
CA ASN A 845 -60.87 -14.34 -18.69
C ASN A 845 -59.91 -13.68 -19.69
N PHE A 846 -59.89 -14.18 -20.92
CA PHE A 846 -59.22 -13.53 -22.05
C PHE A 846 -60.17 -12.54 -22.72
N ASN A 847 -59.86 -11.24 -22.70
CA ASN A 847 -60.57 -10.28 -23.54
C ASN A 847 -60.13 -10.40 -25.01
N SER A 848 -60.98 -9.95 -25.94
CA SER A 848 -60.64 -9.97 -27.38
C SER A 848 -59.31 -9.23 -27.65
N GLY A 849 -58.36 -9.90 -28.30
CA GLY A 849 -57.03 -9.38 -28.60
C GLY A 849 -55.94 -9.75 -27.58
N SER A 850 -56.24 -10.47 -26.50
CA SER A 850 -55.20 -11.04 -25.62
C SER A 850 -54.41 -12.16 -26.31
N THR A 851 -53.20 -12.43 -25.83
CA THR A 851 -52.30 -13.46 -26.36
C THR A 851 -52.02 -14.54 -25.33
N LEU A 852 -52.06 -15.81 -25.74
CA LEU A 852 -51.51 -16.95 -25.00
C LEU A 852 -50.26 -17.46 -25.74
N VAL A 853 -49.14 -17.52 -25.05
CA VAL A 853 -47.87 -18.04 -25.59
C VAL A 853 -47.69 -19.48 -25.10
N ILE A 854 -47.30 -20.38 -26.00
CA ILE A 854 -47.02 -21.79 -25.67
C ILE A 854 -45.68 -22.18 -26.29
N GLU A 855 -44.70 -22.54 -25.47
CA GLU A 855 -43.49 -23.23 -25.88
C GLU A 855 -43.77 -24.73 -26.04
N ALA A 856 -43.16 -25.37 -27.03
CA ALA A 856 -43.24 -26.80 -27.22
C ALA A 856 -41.93 -27.33 -27.80
N ASP A 857 -41.53 -28.54 -27.40
CA ASP A 857 -40.31 -29.19 -27.90
C ASP A 857 -40.63 -30.30 -28.93
N PRO A 858 -39.61 -30.80 -29.66
CA PRO A 858 -39.79 -31.90 -30.61
C PRO A 858 -40.31 -33.20 -29.99
N ASP A 859 -40.10 -33.40 -28.69
CA ASP A 859 -40.56 -34.57 -27.93
C ASP A 859 -42.05 -34.47 -27.55
N GLY A 860 -42.70 -33.37 -27.93
CA GLY A 860 -44.13 -33.15 -27.74
C GLY A 860 -44.51 -32.68 -26.34
N ARG A 861 -43.52 -32.27 -25.52
CA ARG A 861 -43.80 -31.52 -24.29
C ARG A 861 -44.14 -30.09 -24.68
N SER A 862 -45.09 -29.48 -24.00
CA SER A 862 -45.47 -28.08 -24.21
C SER A 862 -45.82 -27.41 -22.90
N ASP A 863 -45.79 -26.09 -22.89
CA ASP A 863 -46.41 -25.32 -21.83
C ASP A 863 -47.89 -25.71 -21.68
N ARG A 864 -48.37 -25.61 -20.45
CA ARG A 864 -49.76 -25.87 -20.09
C ARG A 864 -50.28 -24.83 -19.12
N VAL A 865 -51.55 -24.45 -19.29
CA VAL A 865 -52.33 -23.77 -18.26
C VAL A 865 -53.40 -24.74 -17.79
N ILE A 866 -53.51 -24.99 -16.49
CA ILE A 866 -54.60 -25.79 -15.93
C ILE A 866 -55.50 -24.86 -15.14
N ALA A 867 -56.74 -24.66 -15.61
CA ALA A 867 -57.76 -23.94 -14.85
C ALA A 867 -58.75 -24.93 -14.22
N THR A 868 -59.07 -24.77 -12.93
CA THR A 868 -60.21 -25.48 -12.33
C THR A 868 -61.52 -24.69 -12.41
N GLY A 869 -61.45 -23.38 -12.68
CA GLY A 869 -62.59 -22.53 -13.01
C GLY A 869 -62.92 -22.50 -14.50
N THR A 870 -63.77 -21.54 -14.88
CA THR A 870 -64.19 -21.29 -16.25
C THR A 870 -63.11 -20.54 -17.03
N VAL A 871 -62.79 -21.02 -18.24
CA VAL A 871 -61.93 -20.28 -19.17
C VAL A 871 -62.79 -19.59 -20.23
N SER A 872 -62.86 -18.26 -20.18
CA SER A 872 -63.57 -17.41 -21.16
C SER A 872 -62.59 -16.88 -22.20
N LEU A 873 -62.86 -17.12 -23.49
CA LEU A 873 -61.93 -16.83 -24.59
C LEU A 873 -62.21 -15.51 -25.35
N GLY A 874 -63.13 -14.66 -24.87
CA GLY A 874 -63.37 -13.32 -25.42
C GLY A 874 -63.86 -13.24 -26.88
N GLY A 875 -64.16 -14.37 -27.54
CA GLY A 875 -64.60 -14.44 -28.94
C GLY A 875 -63.48 -14.85 -29.92
N SER A 876 -63.56 -14.44 -31.19
CA SER A 876 -62.60 -14.83 -32.26
C SER A 876 -61.23 -14.13 -32.21
N GLY A 877 -60.85 -13.57 -31.06
CA GLY A 877 -59.75 -12.61 -30.91
C GLY A 877 -58.57 -13.06 -30.05
N LEU A 878 -58.56 -14.30 -29.51
CA LEU A 878 -57.39 -14.83 -28.79
C LEU A 878 -56.28 -15.19 -29.78
N ASN A 879 -55.10 -14.60 -29.61
CA ASN A 879 -53.91 -14.95 -30.38
C ASN A 879 -53.12 -16.05 -29.67
N ILE A 880 -52.77 -17.13 -30.37
CA ILE A 880 -51.94 -18.22 -29.84
C ILE A 880 -50.65 -18.28 -30.64
N VAL A 881 -49.54 -18.05 -29.95
CA VAL A 881 -48.22 -17.90 -30.58
C VAL A 881 -47.27 -18.95 -30.03
N ALA A 882 -46.44 -19.52 -30.91
CA ALA A 882 -45.35 -20.41 -30.49
C ALA A 882 -44.25 -19.60 -29.80
N GLY A 883 -43.91 -19.96 -28.56
CA GLY A 883 -42.76 -19.43 -27.84
C GLY A 883 -41.43 -19.98 -28.40
N ALA A 884 -40.31 -19.32 -28.08
CA ALA A 884 -39.00 -19.69 -28.60
C ALA A 884 -38.37 -20.87 -27.83
N ALA A 885 -38.81 -22.10 -28.10
CA ALA A 885 -38.04 -23.31 -27.81
C ALA A 885 -37.31 -23.77 -29.08
N THR A 886 -36.10 -24.32 -28.95
CA THR A 886 -35.28 -24.83 -30.06
C THR A 886 -35.99 -25.96 -30.82
N GLY A 887 -36.83 -25.63 -31.80
CA GLY A 887 -37.51 -26.59 -32.67
C GLY A 887 -38.92 -26.15 -33.08
N ARG A 888 -39.06 -25.53 -34.27
CA ARG A 888 -40.34 -25.07 -34.83
C ARG A 888 -41.37 -26.21 -34.99
N ARG A 889 -42.55 -26.08 -34.37
CA ARG A 889 -43.84 -26.50 -34.95
C ARG A 889 -44.81 -25.32 -34.96
N ALA A 890 -45.58 -25.17 -36.05
CA ALA A 890 -46.67 -24.20 -36.14
C ALA A 890 -47.88 -24.69 -35.30
N PRO A 891 -48.67 -23.78 -34.68
CA PRO A 891 -49.82 -24.17 -33.87
C PRO A 891 -50.87 -24.93 -34.71
N SER A 892 -51.37 -26.06 -34.22
CA SER A 892 -52.54 -26.75 -34.77
C SER A 892 -53.66 -26.78 -33.73
N THR A 893 -54.92 -26.85 -34.16
CA THR A 893 -56.11 -26.87 -33.28
C THR A 893 -56.11 -28.04 -32.28
N GLY A 894 -55.31 -29.09 -32.49
CA GLY A 894 -55.11 -30.18 -31.54
C GLY A 894 -54.13 -29.87 -30.39
N LEU A 895 -53.20 -28.94 -30.59
CA LEU A 895 -52.32 -28.42 -29.53
C LEU A 895 -53.13 -27.54 -28.55
N LEU A 896 -54.14 -26.80 -29.05
CA LEU A 896 -55.05 -25.99 -28.23
C LEU A 896 -55.74 -26.76 -27.11
N ARG A 897 -56.31 -27.94 -27.44
CA ARG A 897 -57.06 -28.78 -26.47
C ARG A 897 -56.17 -29.55 -25.49
N ARG A 898 -54.86 -29.61 -25.73
CA ARG A 898 -53.89 -30.23 -24.81
C ARG A 898 -53.17 -29.21 -23.94
N ALA A 899 -53.09 -27.96 -24.39
CA ALA A 899 -52.39 -26.86 -23.72
C ALA A 899 -53.25 -26.08 -22.71
N ILE A 900 -54.59 -26.14 -22.83
CA ILE A 900 -55.57 -25.55 -21.91
C ILE A 900 -56.48 -26.65 -21.37
#